data_AF-A0A0R0B399-F1
#
_entry.id   AF-A0A0R0B399-F1
#
_cell.length_a   1.000
_cell.length_b   1.000
_cell.length_c   1.000
_cell.angle_alpha   90.00
_cell.angle_beta   90.00
_cell.angle_gamma   90.00
#
_symmetry.space_group_name_H-M   'P 1'
#
loop_
_entity.id
_entity.type
_entity.pdbx_description
1 polymer ?
#
loop_
_entity_poly.entity_id
_entity_poly.type
_entity_poly.pdbx_seq_one_letter_code
_entity_poly.pdbx_strand_id
1 'polypeptide(L)'
;MAQNTIRVAAVLCAALLSGCAMVKIKNVSPERYFEQRRGDILSTGELSPATRQEMGLLSLDTKACLSAPEPCSGTLTGSEEIKSADSLAAAAELWVAHAAELSRTSPDSDRTMDAWLKAARYSYAYFLVFQQNASRLAPRDRDTQIRDYYNYAVENVTASLFRRYRRGEHSNLTSESLPTPAGWSLKLDMSGLREIGDVPIPRELLAASSIGFGGIRNAYRRDGFGAEMVAALPPGTSSPQRSLVSDFPLAGGYSAMPTPNVTCLLDFHGDDVQQVLASRSATLRAFDPLLESAAAIKGENVPLAANFTAGYGVWLARSNFATEAIRTLLDMDKSLDKPHLYMLQPFDPNRRVVLMLHGLASSPEAWVNTANDVLGDDDLRARYQVWLMYYPTNLPLPYNHQAIRETVLKTLKDMDPSGAAKASHGMVVVGHSMGGLLTRLMVSSSNGTHLLDQTLQELRSKGDDASKVREELAPLLEFDPMPEVRRAVFIATPHLGTPSAEGVLAAIVSRLSSIPQGLSTRYSASAAVMAAVSGRLPVSIDNLKESDPFVKDIAELPISPDVVYHSIIAVKNPTNLATATDGFVPYRSAHLASAASEKVIVSGHSVQQTPEAVLELRRILRMDAGLEAPQSEPARSE
;
A
#
# COMPACT_ATOMS: atom_id res chain seq x y z
N MET A 1 14.87 69.01 -57.43
CA MET A 1 15.53 68.12 -56.45
C MET A 1 15.20 68.44 -54.98
N ALA A 2 14.89 69.69 -54.59
CA ALA A 2 14.66 70.05 -53.17
C ALA A 2 13.39 69.45 -52.51
N GLN A 3 12.32 69.16 -53.26
CA GLN A 3 11.09 68.59 -52.69
C GLN A 3 11.20 67.10 -52.33
N ASN A 4 12.07 66.33 -53.00
CA ASN A 4 12.28 64.92 -52.66
C ASN A 4 13.15 64.75 -51.41
N THR A 5 14.11 65.64 -51.17
CA THR A 5 14.94 65.61 -49.95
C THR A 5 14.13 65.92 -48.70
N ILE A 6 13.14 66.83 -48.77
CA ILE A 6 12.28 67.16 -47.62
C ILE A 6 11.32 65.99 -47.30
N ARG A 7 10.79 65.31 -48.31
CA ARG A 7 9.94 64.11 -48.10
C ARG A 7 10.73 62.93 -47.53
N VAL A 8 11.95 62.70 -48.01
CA VAL A 8 12.83 61.63 -47.46
C VAL A 8 13.25 61.94 -46.03
N ALA A 9 13.58 63.20 -45.70
CA ALA A 9 13.92 63.60 -44.35
C ALA A 9 12.73 63.50 -43.37
N ALA A 10 11.51 63.81 -43.82
CA ALA A 10 10.30 63.67 -43.03
C ALA A 10 9.94 62.19 -42.76
N VAL A 11 10.13 61.30 -43.74
CA VAL A 11 9.93 59.85 -43.56
C VAL A 11 11.02 59.23 -42.66
N LEU A 12 12.26 59.69 -42.76
CA LEU A 12 13.34 59.25 -41.85
C LEU A 12 13.10 59.73 -40.40
N CYS A 13 12.65 60.97 -40.21
CA CYS A 13 12.30 61.48 -38.88
C CYS A 13 11.08 60.76 -38.29
N ALA A 14 10.09 60.41 -39.11
CA ALA A 14 8.93 59.62 -38.66
C ALA A 14 9.33 58.17 -38.31
N ALA A 15 10.30 57.57 -39.01
CA ALA A 15 10.82 56.23 -38.69
C ALA A 15 11.67 56.22 -37.40
N LEU A 16 12.42 57.29 -37.13
CA LEU A 16 13.19 57.48 -35.90
C LEU A 16 12.32 57.86 -34.68
N LEU A 17 11.07 58.28 -34.92
CA LEU A 17 10.04 58.50 -33.90
C LEU A 17 9.21 57.24 -33.59
N SER A 18 9.59 56.06 -34.13
CA SER A 18 9.05 54.79 -33.66
C SER A 18 9.53 54.57 -32.22
N GLY A 19 8.71 55.02 -31.27
CA GLY A 19 8.97 54.86 -29.85
C GLY A 19 9.33 53.42 -29.57
N CYS A 20 10.53 53.19 -29.01
CA CYS A 20 10.91 51.91 -28.44
C CYS A 20 9.90 51.62 -27.33
N ALA A 21 8.82 50.91 -27.65
CA ALA A 21 7.95 50.37 -26.63
C ALA A 21 8.82 49.46 -25.74
N MET A 22 9.05 49.90 -24.51
CA MET A 22 9.86 49.18 -23.51
C MET A 22 9.30 47.78 -23.25
N VAL A 23 8.00 47.58 -23.52
CA VAL A 23 7.28 46.32 -23.40
C VAL A 23 6.92 45.81 -24.79
N LYS A 24 7.47 44.66 -25.17
CA LYS A 24 7.10 43.92 -26.40
C LYS A 24 6.18 42.77 -26.02
N ILE A 25 5.01 42.69 -26.68
CA ILE A 25 4.10 41.55 -26.51
C ILE A 25 4.70 40.36 -27.25
N LYS A 26 4.92 39.25 -26.55
CA LYS A 26 5.27 37.95 -27.13
C LYS A 26 4.16 36.96 -26.82
N ASN A 27 3.66 36.28 -27.84
CA ASN A 27 2.74 35.15 -27.64
C ASN A 27 3.53 34.00 -27.00
N VAL A 28 3.05 33.50 -25.86
CA VAL A 28 3.60 32.34 -25.17
C VAL A 28 2.64 31.18 -25.40
N SER A 29 3.16 29.99 -25.71
CA SER A 29 2.30 28.80 -25.87
C SER A 29 1.71 28.39 -24.52
N PRO A 30 0.55 27.71 -24.49
CA PRO A 30 -0.05 27.22 -23.25
C PRO A 30 0.91 26.39 -22.39
N GLU A 31 1.72 25.52 -23.01
CA GLU A 31 2.71 24.67 -22.32
C GLU A 31 3.76 25.53 -21.61
N ARG A 32 4.35 26.49 -22.33
CA ARG A 32 5.32 27.43 -21.74
C ARG A 32 4.71 28.33 -20.68
N TYR A 33 3.44 28.70 -20.81
CA TYR A 33 2.74 29.45 -19.78
C TYR A 33 2.62 28.64 -18.49
N PHE A 34 2.24 27.36 -18.57
CA PHE A 34 2.16 26.50 -17.40
C PHE A 34 3.53 26.15 -16.82
N GLU A 35 4.55 25.90 -17.64
CA GLU A 35 5.94 25.73 -17.18
C GLU A 35 6.46 26.98 -16.47
N GLN A 36 6.18 28.18 -16.98
CA GLN A 36 6.55 29.42 -16.29
C GLN A 36 5.77 29.58 -14.98
N ARG A 37 4.49 29.25 -14.97
CA ARG A 37 3.65 29.46 -13.79
C ARG A 37 3.92 28.45 -12.67
N ARG A 38 4.19 27.19 -13.01
CA ARG A 38 4.31 26.07 -12.05
C ARG A 38 5.72 25.50 -11.94
N GLY A 39 6.62 25.87 -12.85
CA GLY A 39 7.99 25.40 -12.86
C GLY A 39 8.84 26.00 -11.76
N ASP A 40 9.71 25.17 -11.21
CA ASP A 40 10.69 25.53 -10.20
C ASP A 40 11.94 24.65 -10.25
N ILE A 41 12.81 24.84 -9.26
CA ILE A 41 14.09 24.13 -9.18
C ILE A 41 13.96 22.60 -9.19
N LEU A 42 12.88 22.02 -8.64
CA LEU A 42 12.68 20.57 -8.60
C LEU A 42 12.09 20.04 -9.90
N SER A 43 11.22 20.81 -10.57
CA SER A 43 10.55 20.37 -11.80
C SER A 43 11.32 20.69 -13.09
N THR A 44 11.94 21.88 -13.18
CA THR A 44 12.59 22.38 -14.41
C THR A 44 14.10 22.53 -14.26
N GLY A 45 14.63 22.45 -13.03
CA GLY A 45 16.05 22.73 -12.76
C GLY A 45 16.42 24.21 -12.82
N GLU A 46 15.44 25.11 -12.95
CA GLU A 46 15.61 26.57 -12.93
C GLU A 46 14.82 27.17 -11.77
N LEU A 47 15.30 28.29 -11.20
CA LEU A 47 14.54 29.02 -10.20
C LEU A 47 13.20 29.49 -10.77
N SER A 48 12.14 29.33 -9.97
CA SER A 48 10.79 29.78 -10.28
C SER A 48 10.75 31.27 -10.64
N PRO A 49 9.83 31.72 -11.51
CA PRO A 49 9.72 33.14 -11.82
C PRO A 49 9.46 34.01 -10.61
N ALA A 50 8.71 33.51 -9.61
CA ALA A 50 8.49 34.20 -8.35
C ALA A 50 9.81 34.47 -7.60
N THR A 51 10.66 33.46 -7.47
CA THR A 51 11.99 33.63 -6.84
C THR A 51 12.87 34.59 -7.63
N ARG A 52 12.89 34.48 -8.97
CA ARG A 52 13.65 35.42 -9.82
C ARG A 52 13.14 36.87 -9.69
N GLN A 53 11.83 37.06 -9.55
CA GLN A 53 11.24 38.38 -9.32
C GLN A 53 11.68 38.94 -7.97
N GLU A 54 11.58 38.18 -6.89
CA GLU A 54 12.03 38.60 -5.55
C GLU A 54 13.52 38.96 -5.53
N MET A 55 14.35 38.15 -6.18
CA MET A 55 15.78 38.42 -6.32
C MET A 55 16.04 39.69 -7.16
N GLY A 56 15.26 39.89 -8.22
CA GLY A 56 15.35 41.07 -9.08
C GLY A 56 15.00 42.37 -8.34
N LEU A 57 13.98 42.34 -7.47
CA LEU A 57 13.60 43.49 -6.63
C LEU A 57 14.75 43.93 -5.70
N LEU A 58 15.53 42.97 -5.22
CA LEU A 58 16.69 43.21 -4.35
C LEU A 58 18.02 43.31 -5.10
N SER A 59 18.00 43.28 -6.43
CA SER A 59 19.21 43.29 -7.28
C SER A 59 20.22 42.19 -6.93
N LEU A 60 19.74 41.01 -6.52
CA LEU A 60 20.57 39.86 -6.18
C LEU A 60 21.01 39.11 -7.46
N ASP A 61 22.30 38.80 -7.57
CA ASP A 61 22.82 38.03 -8.70
C ASP A 61 22.48 36.54 -8.55
N THR A 62 21.74 36.00 -9.52
CA THR A 62 21.26 34.61 -9.49
C THR A 62 22.39 33.59 -9.39
N LYS A 63 23.48 33.78 -10.13
CA LYS A 63 24.57 32.81 -10.18
C LYS A 63 25.36 32.79 -8.88
N ALA A 64 25.61 33.97 -8.30
CA ALA A 64 26.23 34.13 -7.00
C ALA A 64 25.38 33.48 -5.91
N CYS A 65 24.07 33.72 -5.90
CA CYS A 65 23.17 33.16 -4.89
C CYS A 65 23.01 31.64 -4.97
N LEU A 66 23.01 31.05 -6.17
CA LEU A 66 23.01 29.59 -6.32
C LEU A 66 24.32 28.96 -5.83
N SER A 67 25.45 29.67 -6.00
CA SER A 67 26.77 29.21 -5.56
C SER A 67 26.99 29.39 -4.05
N ALA A 68 26.44 30.46 -3.48
CA ALA A 68 26.57 30.83 -2.07
C ALA A 68 25.24 31.44 -1.56
N PRO A 69 24.28 30.62 -1.12
CA PRO A 69 22.93 31.09 -0.77
C PRO A 69 22.83 31.84 0.57
N GLU A 70 23.81 31.73 1.48
CA GLU A 70 23.73 32.33 2.82
C GLU A 70 23.54 33.86 2.78
N PRO A 71 24.39 34.66 2.09
CA PRO A 71 24.22 36.11 2.06
C PRO A 71 22.91 36.54 1.39
N CYS A 72 22.49 35.81 0.35
CA CYS A 72 21.25 36.09 -0.37
C CYS A 72 20.01 35.80 0.46
N SER A 73 19.98 34.65 1.14
CA SER A 73 18.87 34.29 2.04
C SER A 73 18.78 35.23 3.26
N GLY A 74 19.93 35.66 3.79
CA GLY A 74 19.97 36.71 4.82
C GLY A 74 19.42 38.06 4.31
N THR A 75 19.75 38.45 3.08
CA THR A 75 19.22 39.69 2.48
C THR A 75 17.71 39.60 2.20
N LEU A 76 17.26 38.46 1.67
CA LEU A 76 15.83 38.19 1.42
C LEU A 76 14.98 38.22 2.69
N THR A 77 15.55 37.88 3.85
CA THR A 77 14.79 37.76 5.11
C THR A 77 15.16 38.81 6.17
N GLY A 78 16.08 39.72 5.85
CA GLY A 78 16.72 40.62 6.81
C GLY A 78 15.99 41.93 7.11
N SER A 79 15.01 42.35 6.31
CA SER A 79 14.27 43.60 6.53
C SER A 79 12.86 43.35 7.06
N GLU A 80 12.40 44.15 8.03
CA GLU A 80 11.05 43.97 8.62
C GLU A 80 9.91 44.23 7.64
N GLU A 81 10.13 45.07 6.64
CA GLU A 81 9.18 45.34 5.54
C GLU A 81 9.16 44.21 4.49
N ILE A 82 10.15 43.28 4.50
CA ILE A 82 10.31 42.18 3.52
C ILE A 82 10.48 40.82 4.25
N LYS A 83 9.72 40.60 5.33
CA LYS A 83 9.44 39.24 5.86
C LYS A 83 8.16 38.69 5.24
N SER A 84 8.04 38.83 3.91
CA SER A 84 6.89 38.31 3.19
C SER A 84 7.01 36.80 3.04
N ALA A 85 5.87 36.12 2.88
CA ALA A 85 5.87 34.72 2.51
C ALA A 85 6.70 34.46 1.24
N ASP A 86 6.70 35.39 0.28
CA ASP A 86 7.37 35.21 -1.00
C ASP A 86 8.91 35.25 -0.85
N SER A 87 9.44 36.05 0.08
CA SER A 87 10.88 36.13 0.34
C SER A 87 11.40 34.90 1.11
N LEU A 88 10.59 34.34 2.02
CA LEU A 88 10.87 33.03 2.65
C LEU A 88 10.86 31.89 1.62
N ALA A 89 9.89 31.92 0.71
CA ALA A 89 9.77 30.97 -0.38
C ALA A 89 10.98 31.03 -1.32
N ALA A 90 11.43 32.23 -1.70
CA ALA A 90 12.63 32.44 -2.50
C ALA A 90 13.90 31.92 -1.81
N ALA A 91 14.05 32.18 -0.50
CA ALA A 91 15.16 31.66 0.28
C ALA A 91 15.14 30.12 0.36
N ALA A 92 13.97 29.52 0.58
CA ALA A 92 13.82 28.06 0.59
C ALA A 92 14.26 27.43 -0.74
N GLU A 93 13.81 27.97 -1.87
CA GLU A 93 14.16 27.47 -3.20
C GLU A 93 15.67 27.57 -3.51
N LEU A 94 16.32 28.67 -3.12
CA LEU A 94 17.76 28.83 -3.26
C LEU A 94 18.52 27.75 -2.47
N TRP A 95 18.08 27.44 -1.26
CA TRP A 95 18.69 26.39 -0.45
C TRP A 95 18.44 24.99 -1.02
N VAL A 96 17.25 24.71 -1.58
CA VAL A 96 16.98 23.46 -2.31
C VAL A 96 17.91 23.31 -3.51
N ALA A 97 18.06 24.38 -4.32
CA ALA A 97 18.95 24.37 -5.48
C ALA A 97 20.39 24.03 -5.09
N HIS A 98 20.89 24.71 -4.05
CA HIS A 98 22.25 24.52 -3.56
C HIS A 98 22.45 23.10 -2.98
N ALA A 99 21.49 22.62 -2.17
CA ALA A 99 21.56 21.30 -1.56
C ALA A 99 21.47 20.18 -2.61
N ALA A 100 20.65 20.34 -3.64
CA ALA A 100 20.56 19.39 -4.76
C ALA A 100 21.87 19.29 -5.54
N GLU A 101 22.54 20.42 -5.80
CA GLU A 101 23.85 20.44 -6.47
C GLU A 101 24.95 19.79 -5.61
N LEU A 102 24.99 20.11 -4.31
CA LEU A 102 25.90 19.45 -3.38
C LEU A 102 25.63 17.94 -3.27
N SER A 103 24.37 17.51 -3.37
CA SER A 103 24.00 16.10 -3.30
C SER A 103 24.53 15.28 -4.49
N ARG A 104 24.75 15.90 -5.65
CA ARG A 104 25.36 15.23 -6.82
C ARG A 104 26.84 14.90 -6.61
N THR A 105 27.55 15.74 -5.87
CA THR A 105 29.01 15.65 -5.71
C THR A 105 29.43 15.04 -4.37
N SER A 106 28.68 15.31 -3.31
CA SER A 106 29.03 14.95 -1.93
C SER A 106 27.78 14.67 -1.06
N PRO A 107 26.95 13.68 -1.41
CA PRO A 107 25.63 13.46 -0.79
C PRO A 107 25.64 13.24 0.73
N ASP A 108 26.71 12.67 1.27
CA ASP A 108 26.81 12.37 2.71
C ASP A 108 27.55 13.43 3.53
N SER A 109 27.99 14.52 2.90
CA SER A 109 28.80 15.55 3.57
C SER A 109 27.98 16.39 4.55
N ASP A 110 28.65 16.93 5.57
CA ASP A 110 28.06 17.89 6.52
C ASP A 110 27.52 19.13 5.83
N ARG A 111 28.16 19.58 4.75
CA ARG A 111 27.72 20.75 3.96
C ARG A 111 26.39 20.47 3.26
N THR A 112 26.24 19.28 2.68
CA THR A 112 25.00 18.87 2.02
C THR A 112 23.86 18.76 3.02
N MET A 113 24.10 18.14 4.18
CA MET A 113 23.08 18.03 5.22
C MET A 113 22.71 19.40 5.84
N ASP A 114 23.68 20.30 6.06
CA ASP A 114 23.42 21.67 6.52
C ASP A 114 22.55 22.44 5.50
N ALA A 115 22.82 22.30 4.20
CA ALA A 115 22.03 22.93 3.15
C ALA A 115 20.58 22.39 3.12
N TRP A 116 20.38 21.07 3.26
CA TRP A 116 19.03 20.50 3.37
C TRP A 116 18.30 20.93 4.65
N LEU A 117 18.98 20.98 5.80
CA LEU A 117 18.39 21.48 7.05
C LEU A 117 17.94 22.95 6.91
N LYS A 118 18.72 23.79 6.21
CA LYS A 118 18.33 25.17 5.92
C LYS A 118 17.15 25.25 4.95
N ALA A 119 17.14 24.45 3.88
CA ALA A 119 16.00 24.36 2.96
C ALA A 119 14.70 23.99 3.71
N ALA A 120 14.76 22.98 4.58
CA ALA A 120 13.64 22.59 5.43
C ALA A 120 13.22 23.72 6.38
N ARG A 121 14.18 24.41 7.04
CA ARG A 121 13.91 25.48 7.99
C ARG A 121 13.23 26.70 7.35
N TYR A 122 13.70 27.16 6.19
CA TYR A 122 13.07 28.28 5.48
C TYR A 122 11.67 27.91 4.97
N SER A 123 11.49 26.67 4.51
CA SER A 123 10.16 26.17 4.13
C SER A 123 9.23 26.08 5.34
N TYR A 124 9.71 25.57 6.49
CA TYR A 124 8.94 25.55 7.75
C TYR A 124 8.54 26.96 8.19
N ALA A 125 9.46 27.93 8.13
CA ALA A 125 9.19 29.32 8.48
C ALA A 125 8.12 29.96 7.56
N TYR A 126 8.14 29.64 6.25
CA TYR A 126 7.07 30.02 5.32
C TYR A 126 5.70 29.54 5.80
N PHE A 127 5.61 28.29 6.27
CA PHE A 127 4.34 27.72 6.73
C PHE A 127 3.76 28.41 7.96
N LEU A 128 4.59 28.90 8.87
CA LEU A 128 4.11 29.70 10.00
C LEU A 128 3.42 30.98 9.53
N VAL A 129 3.93 31.64 8.48
CA VAL A 129 3.30 32.83 7.87
C VAL A 129 2.04 32.44 7.10
N PHE A 130 2.08 31.33 6.36
CA PHE A 130 0.93 30.84 5.62
C PHE A 130 -0.25 30.52 6.55
N GLN A 131 -0.03 29.78 7.64
CA GLN A 131 -1.10 29.37 8.56
C GLN A 131 -1.80 30.56 9.22
N GLN A 132 -1.06 31.61 9.58
CA GLN A 132 -1.65 32.85 10.10
C GLN A 132 -2.64 33.51 9.12
N ASN A 133 -2.50 33.23 7.81
CA ASN A 133 -3.28 33.83 6.73
C ASN A 133 -4.21 32.84 5.99
N ALA A 134 -4.10 31.54 6.25
CA ALA A 134 -4.74 30.47 5.48
C ALA A 134 -6.27 30.51 5.53
N SER A 135 -6.86 31.03 6.60
CA SER A 135 -8.31 31.24 6.73
C SER A 135 -8.85 32.41 5.88
N ARG A 136 -7.98 33.18 5.23
CA ARG A 136 -8.32 34.40 4.47
C ARG A 136 -7.94 34.36 2.99
N LEU A 137 -7.17 33.36 2.55
CA LEU A 137 -6.59 33.30 1.20
C LEU A 137 -6.80 31.92 0.56
N ALA A 138 -7.06 31.90 -0.74
CA ALA A 138 -7.06 30.66 -1.51
C ALA A 138 -5.63 30.09 -1.64
N PRO A 139 -5.44 28.75 -1.62
CA PRO A 139 -4.13 28.14 -1.84
C PRO A 139 -3.51 28.57 -3.17
N ARG A 140 -2.22 28.90 -3.14
CA ARG A 140 -1.42 29.33 -4.30
C ARG A 140 -0.64 28.14 -4.85
N ASP A 141 -0.32 28.16 -6.16
CA ASP A 141 0.61 27.19 -6.77
C ASP A 141 1.96 27.15 -5.98
N ARG A 142 2.37 28.29 -5.40
CA ARG A 142 3.57 28.43 -4.59
C ARG A 142 3.52 27.64 -3.27
N ASP A 143 2.35 27.48 -2.66
CA ASP A 143 2.21 26.75 -1.38
C ASP A 143 2.56 25.27 -1.56
N THR A 144 2.14 24.69 -2.70
CA THR A 144 2.50 23.33 -3.09
C THR A 144 4.01 23.19 -3.29
N GLN A 145 4.64 24.12 -4.03
CA GLN A 145 6.09 24.08 -4.26
C GLN A 145 6.89 24.11 -2.96
N ILE A 146 6.54 25.00 -2.02
CA ILE A 146 7.24 25.09 -0.72
C ILE A 146 7.02 23.83 0.13
N ARG A 147 5.85 23.19 0.01
CA ARG A 147 5.59 21.92 0.70
C ARG A 147 6.46 20.81 0.13
N ASP A 148 6.60 20.77 -1.18
CA ASP A 148 7.44 19.79 -1.85
C ASP A 148 8.92 20.03 -1.52
N TYR A 149 9.38 21.29 -1.41
CA TYR A 149 10.73 21.64 -0.92
C TYR A 149 10.98 21.15 0.50
N TYR A 150 10.01 21.39 1.39
CA TYR A 150 10.09 20.93 2.78
C TYR A 150 10.17 19.40 2.84
N ASN A 151 9.24 18.71 2.20
CA ASN A 151 9.17 17.24 2.21
C ASN A 151 10.44 16.63 1.61
N TYR A 152 10.94 17.17 0.49
CA TYR A 152 12.17 16.70 -0.14
C TYR A 152 13.42 16.97 0.70
N ALA A 153 13.49 18.12 1.37
CA ALA A 153 14.58 18.42 2.29
C ALA A 153 14.57 17.50 3.51
N VAL A 154 13.40 17.27 4.13
CA VAL A 154 13.24 16.35 5.26
C VAL A 154 13.61 14.91 4.85
N GLU A 155 13.25 14.49 3.64
CA GLU A 155 13.59 13.18 3.08
C GLU A 155 15.12 13.00 3.03
N ASN A 156 15.82 13.98 2.45
CA ASN A 156 17.28 13.94 2.33
C ASN A 156 17.98 13.99 3.69
N VAL A 157 17.50 14.81 4.63
CA VAL A 157 18.03 14.85 6.01
C VAL A 157 17.84 13.49 6.69
N THR A 158 16.63 12.95 6.63
CA THR A 158 16.28 11.67 7.26
C THR A 158 17.10 10.52 6.70
N ALA A 159 17.21 10.42 5.37
CA ALA A 159 18.00 9.39 4.71
C ALA A 159 19.50 9.50 5.06
N SER A 160 20.03 10.73 5.13
CA SER A 160 21.44 10.96 5.46
C SER A 160 21.75 10.64 6.93
N LEU A 161 20.87 11.01 7.87
CA LEU A 161 20.99 10.64 9.28
C LEU A 161 20.96 9.12 9.45
N PHE A 162 20.06 8.43 8.75
CA PHE A 162 19.99 6.96 8.79
C PHE A 162 21.25 6.30 8.24
N ARG A 163 21.82 6.80 7.13
CA ARG A 163 23.10 6.27 6.59
C ARG A 163 24.26 6.45 7.56
N ARG A 164 24.39 7.63 8.21
CA ARG A 164 25.41 7.88 9.23
C ARG A 164 25.30 6.93 10.41
N TYR A 165 24.07 6.70 10.88
CA TYR A 165 23.81 5.70 11.90
C TYR A 165 24.33 4.31 11.48
N ARG A 166 23.94 3.84 10.28
CA ARG A 166 24.29 2.50 9.80
C ARG A 166 25.79 2.28 9.61
N ARG A 167 26.56 3.34 9.40
CA ARG A 167 28.04 3.28 9.30
C ARG A 167 28.74 3.20 10.65
N GLY A 168 28.01 3.33 11.75
CA GLY A 168 28.61 3.34 13.10
C GLY A 168 29.48 4.56 13.36
N GLU A 169 29.30 5.64 12.57
CA GLU A 169 30.05 6.90 12.71
C GLU A 169 29.79 7.56 14.09
N HIS A 170 28.73 7.15 14.79
CA HIS A 170 28.42 7.53 16.16
C HIS A 170 27.91 6.34 16.98
N SER A 171 28.61 6.01 18.07
CA SER A 171 28.36 4.82 18.91
C SER A 171 27.16 4.91 19.85
N ASN A 172 26.56 6.09 20.03
CA ASN A 172 25.40 6.31 20.90
C ASN A 172 24.33 7.12 20.17
N LEU A 173 23.42 6.47 19.44
CA LEU A 173 22.13 7.09 19.16
C LEU A 173 21.26 6.97 20.39
N THR A 174 21.16 8.08 21.11
CA THR A 174 20.07 8.30 22.04
C THR A 174 19.00 9.11 21.30
N SER A 175 17.73 8.95 21.66
CA SER A 175 16.64 9.82 21.17
C SER A 175 16.90 11.31 21.42
N GLU A 176 17.89 11.64 22.25
CA GLU A 176 18.26 13.00 22.65
C GLU A 176 19.31 13.67 21.74
N SER A 177 20.07 12.92 20.93
CA SER A 177 21.08 13.52 20.04
C SER A 177 21.36 12.69 18.79
N LEU A 178 21.01 13.25 17.62
CA LEU A 178 21.29 12.66 16.30
C LEU A 178 22.65 13.13 15.72
N PRO A 179 23.27 12.38 14.79
CA PRO A 179 24.58 12.69 14.21
C PRO A 179 24.51 13.80 13.14
N THR A 180 24.42 15.03 13.60
CA THR A 180 24.18 16.23 12.77
C THR A 180 25.46 17.01 12.46
N PRO A 181 25.45 17.91 11.46
CA PRO A 181 26.57 18.80 11.18
C PRO A 181 26.82 19.76 12.35
N ALA A 182 28.04 20.29 12.44
CA ALA A 182 28.41 21.24 13.48
C ALA A 182 27.41 22.41 13.60
N GLY A 183 26.98 22.69 14.83
CA GLY A 183 26.04 23.77 15.13
C GLY A 183 24.55 23.38 15.12
N TRP A 184 24.19 22.21 14.59
CA TRP A 184 22.82 21.68 14.66
C TRP A 184 22.63 20.73 15.84
N SER A 185 21.45 20.78 16.46
CA SER A 185 21.03 19.83 17.51
C SER A 185 19.66 19.25 17.15
N LEU A 186 19.63 17.98 16.75
CA LEU A 186 18.40 17.27 16.42
C LEU A 186 18.08 16.18 17.45
N LYS A 187 16.81 16.12 17.85
CA LYS A 187 16.22 15.05 18.66
C LYS A 187 15.36 14.13 17.79
N LEU A 188 15.14 12.90 18.25
CA LEU A 188 14.26 11.94 17.60
C LEU A 188 13.06 11.64 18.48
N ASP A 189 11.85 11.87 17.94
CA ASP A 189 10.59 11.50 18.56
C ASP A 189 9.86 10.45 17.71
N MET A 190 9.80 9.23 18.23
CA MET A 190 9.11 8.10 17.60
C MET A 190 7.77 7.82 18.29
N SER A 191 7.24 8.76 19.08
CA SER A 191 5.97 8.56 19.80
C SER A 191 4.79 8.27 18.86
N GLY A 192 4.80 8.85 17.65
CA GLY A 192 3.82 8.59 16.60
C GLY A 192 3.93 7.21 15.92
N LEU A 193 4.84 6.35 16.38
CA LEU A 193 4.96 4.96 15.94
C LEU A 193 4.65 3.94 17.06
N ARG A 194 4.23 4.39 18.26
CA ARG A 194 4.11 3.55 19.46
C ARG A 194 3.14 2.37 19.32
N GLU A 195 2.13 2.46 18.47
CA GLU A 195 1.21 1.34 18.23
C GLU A 195 1.80 0.23 17.35
N ILE A 196 2.96 0.46 16.74
CA ILE A 196 3.75 -0.58 16.05
C ILE A 196 4.54 -1.44 17.08
N GLY A 197 4.52 -1.10 18.37
CA GLY A 197 5.25 -1.78 19.45
C GLY A 197 6.65 -1.22 19.68
N ASP A 198 7.56 -2.01 20.28
CA ASP A 198 9.00 -1.69 20.31
C ASP A 198 9.52 -1.74 18.86
N VAL A 199 9.46 -0.61 18.15
CA VAL A 199 9.83 -0.54 16.74
C VAL A 199 11.32 -0.89 16.63
N PRO A 200 11.66 -2.05 16.03
CA PRO A 200 13.06 -2.39 15.81
C PRO A 200 13.65 -1.34 14.87
N ILE A 201 14.93 -1.03 15.06
CA ILE A 201 15.59 -0.11 14.15
C ILE A 201 15.59 -0.74 12.74
N PRO A 202 15.06 -0.06 11.71
CA PRO A 202 14.95 -0.65 10.39
C PRO A 202 16.33 -1.01 9.84
N ARG A 203 16.36 -2.05 9.00
CA ARG A 203 17.57 -2.41 8.24
C ARG A 203 17.87 -1.36 7.18
N GLU A 204 16.82 -0.85 6.55
CA GLU A 204 16.87 0.16 5.51
C GLU A 204 15.71 1.13 5.67
N LEU A 205 15.94 2.40 5.33
CA LEU A 205 14.92 3.43 5.26
C LEU A 205 14.94 4.01 3.84
N LEU A 206 13.87 3.79 3.09
CA LEU A 206 13.78 4.13 1.66
C LEU A 206 12.87 5.33 1.47
N ALA A 207 13.28 6.28 0.62
CA ALA A 207 12.44 7.39 0.20
C ALA A 207 11.33 6.90 -0.73
N ALA A 208 10.06 7.11 -0.41
CA ALA A 208 8.94 6.64 -1.22
C ALA A 208 8.90 7.31 -2.61
N SER A 209 9.42 8.53 -2.72
CA SER A 209 9.60 9.27 -3.97
C SER A 209 10.53 8.57 -4.95
N SER A 210 11.50 7.80 -4.46
CA SER A 210 12.51 7.10 -5.26
C SER A 210 12.04 5.74 -5.78
N ILE A 211 10.84 5.29 -5.41
CA ILE A 211 10.35 3.93 -5.69
C ILE A 211 9.36 3.97 -6.85
N GLY A 212 9.75 3.35 -7.97
CA GLY A 212 8.86 3.01 -9.08
C GLY A 212 8.47 1.53 -9.04
N PHE A 213 7.21 1.22 -9.31
CA PHE A 213 6.70 -0.16 -9.32
C PHE A 213 6.36 -0.60 -10.74
N GLY A 214 6.86 -1.77 -11.13
CA GLY A 214 6.28 -2.55 -12.24
C GLY A 214 5.24 -3.52 -11.67
N GLY A 215 4.04 -3.56 -12.24
CA GLY A 215 3.00 -4.54 -11.87
C GLY A 215 1.93 -4.04 -10.86
N ILE A 216 2.16 -2.93 -10.17
CA ILE A 216 1.13 -2.21 -9.41
C ILE A 216 0.53 -1.13 -10.31
N ARG A 217 -0.79 -1.16 -10.50
CA ARG A 217 -1.47 -0.25 -11.46
C ARG A 217 -1.60 1.18 -10.94
N ASN A 218 -1.92 1.34 -9.66
CA ASN A 218 -2.25 2.63 -9.05
C ASN A 218 -1.31 2.93 -7.88
N ALA A 219 -0.86 4.18 -7.76
CA ALA A 219 -0.14 4.67 -6.58
C ALA A 219 -1.07 5.57 -5.77
N TYR A 220 -1.28 5.24 -4.49
CA TYR A 220 -2.14 6.00 -3.59
C TYR A 220 -1.32 6.82 -2.61
N ARG A 221 -1.58 8.13 -2.63
CA ARG A 221 -0.91 9.09 -1.76
C ARG A 221 -1.91 10.07 -1.17
N ARG A 222 -1.57 10.62 -0.01
CA ARG A 222 -2.23 11.78 0.60
C ARG A 222 -1.25 12.94 0.60
N ASP A 223 -1.69 14.05 0.04
CA ASP A 223 -0.99 15.32 0.09
C ASP A 223 -0.89 15.84 1.54
N GLY A 224 0.30 16.28 1.94
CA GLY A 224 0.51 16.81 3.29
C GLY A 224 1.97 17.10 3.61
N PHE A 225 2.25 17.26 4.90
CA PHE A 225 3.57 17.58 5.44
C PHE A 225 4.35 16.34 5.85
N GLY A 226 5.65 16.37 5.58
CA GLY A 226 6.60 15.34 5.94
C GLY A 226 7.10 14.53 4.75
N ALA A 227 8.28 13.94 4.93
CA ALA A 227 8.87 13.01 3.99
C ALA A 227 8.20 11.64 4.07
N GLU A 228 7.75 11.14 2.93
CA GLU A 228 7.17 9.81 2.79
C GLU A 228 8.31 8.77 2.70
N MET A 229 8.42 7.90 3.69
CA MET A 229 9.47 6.89 3.80
C MET A 229 8.87 5.48 3.93
N VAL A 230 9.69 4.47 3.61
CA VAL A 230 9.40 3.05 3.88
C VAL A 230 10.50 2.51 4.78
N ALA A 231 10.11 2.00 5.95
CA ALA A 231 11.04 1.40 6.91
C ALA A 231 11.07 -0.13 6.69
N ALA A 232 12.14 -0.66 6.12
CA ALA A 232 12.30 -2.11 5.95
C ALA A 232 12.84 -2.74 7.24
N LEU A 233 11.98 -3.44 7.97
CA LEU A 233 12.31 -4.03 9.26
C LEU A 233 13.10 -5.35 9.10
N PRO A 234 13.93 -5.72 10.10
CA PRO A 234 14.59 -7.02 10.11
C PRO A 234 13.59 -8.19 10.14
N PRO A 235 13.91 -9.36 9.54
CA PRO A 235 13.07 -10.54 9.63
C PRO A 235 12.77 -10.94 11.08
N GLY A 236 11.54 -11.40 11.36
CA GLY A 236 11.15 -11.91 12.68
C GLY A 236 10.72 -10.84 13.71
N THR A 237 10.65 -9.58 13.32
CA THR A 237 10.31 -8.46 14.21
C THR A 237 8.83 -8.03 14.18
N SER A 238 8.01 -8.66 13.35
CA SER A 238 6.62 -8.25 13.06
C SER A 238 5.56 -8.91 13.94
N SER A 239 5.92 -9.33 15.16
CA SER A 239 4.97 -9.77 16.18
C SER A 239 4.66 -8.60 17.12
N PRO A 240 3.46 -8.00 17.10
CA PRO A 240 3.06 -6.98 18.05
C PRO A 240 2.70 -7.63 19.40
N GLN A 241 3.67 -8.24 20.07
CA GLN A 241 3.73 -8.43 21.51
C GLN A 241 5.01 -9.16 21.88
N ARG A 242 5.78 -8.52 22.76
CA ARG A 242 6.95 -9.09 23.42
C ARG A 242 6.50 -10.29 24.25
N SER A 243 7.07 -11.46 24.01
CA SER A 243 7.32 -12.42 25.08
C SER A 243 8.70 -13.04 24.90
N LEU A 244 9.53 -12.86 25.93
CA LEU A 244 10.88 -13.35 26.08
C LEU A 244 10.89 -14.88 26.21
N VAL A 245 10.69 -15.64 25.13
CA VAL A 245 11.06 -17.06 25.10
C VAL A 245 11.44 -17.49 23.66
N SER A 246 12.71 -17.89 23.54
CA SER A 246 13.27 -18.87 22.60
C SER A 246 13.30 -18.62 21.08
N ASP A 247 14.50 -18.85 20.55
CA ASP A 247 14.90 -19.08 19.17
C ASP A 247 13.97 -20.06 18.41
N PHE A 248 12.94 -19.56 17.72
CA PHE A 248 12.24 -20.29 16.65
C PHE A 248 11.68 -19.31 15.60
N PRO A 249 11.79 -19.62 14.28
CA PRO A 249 11.16 -18.80 13.26
C PRO A 249 9.63 -18.97 13.29
N LEU A 250 8.88 -17.84 13.29
CA LEU A 250 7.43 -17.77 13.02
C LEU A 250 6.50 -18.51 14.00
N ALA A 251 6.62 -18.27 15.31
CA ALA A 251 5.77 -18.90 16.33
C ALA A 251 4.27 -18.46 16.31
N GLY A 252 3.85 -17.57 15.40
CA GLY A 252 2.54 -16.91 15.46
C GLY A 252 1.52 -17.27 14.36
N GLY A 253 1.85 -17.97 13.27
CA GLY A 253 0.91 -18.21 12.15
C GLY A 253 0.40 -16.93 11.42
N TYR A 254 0.80 -15.75 11.90
CA TYR A 254 0.52 -14.45 11.30
C TYR A 254 1.70 -13.50 11.49
N SER A 255 1.74 -12.42 10.70
CA SER A 255 2.72 -11.34 10.87
C SER A 255 2.23 -10.04 10.23
N ALA A 256 2.63 -8.89 10.78
CA ALA A 256 2.51 -7.62 10.06
C ALA A 256 3.45 -7.58 8.83
N MET A 257 3.09 -6.76 7.84
CA MET A 257 3.96 -6.45 6.71
C MET A 257 5.29 -5.85 7.21
N PRO A 258 6.46 -6.37 6.78
CA PRO A 258 7.77 -5.99 7.32
C PRO A 258 8.30 -4.64 6.80
N THR A 259 7.51 -3.91 6.01
CA THR A 259 7.90 -2.66 5.34
C THR A 259 6.85 -1.57 5.56
N PRO A 260 6.56 -1.19 6.82
CA PRO A 260 5.60 -0.13 7.11
C PRO A 260 5.98 1.19 6.43
N ASN A 261 4.95 1.94 6.07
CA ASN A 261 5.08 3.33 5.63
C ASN A 261 5.34 4.21 6.85
N VAL A 262 6.19 5.21 6.71
CA VAL A 262 6.53 6.16 7.77
C VAL A 262 6.52 7.56 7.20
N THR A 263 5.95 8.50 7.92
CA THR A 263 6.04 9.93 7.59
C THR A 263 6.99 10.61 8.57
N CYS A 264 8.06 11.23 8.06
CA CYS A 264 9.05 11.92 8.87
C CYS A 264 8.89 13.43 8.75
N LEU A 265 8.97 14.16 9.86
CA LEU A 265 8.75 15.60 9.92
C LEU A 265 9.83 16.28 10.78
N LEU A 266 10.32 17.46 10.37
CA LEU A 266 11.24 18.27 11.16
C LEU A 266 10.51 19.45 11.83
N ASP A 267 10.35 19.37 13.14
CA ASP A 267 9.75 20.44 13.94
C ASP A 267 10.85 21.37 14.48
N PHE A 268 11.00 22.56 13.89
CA PHE A 268 12.04 23.52 14.27
C PHE A 268 11.64 24.32 15.52
N HIS A 269 12.59 24.49 16.44
CA HIS A 269 12.37 25.27 17.66
C HIS A 269 12.25 26.77 17.37
N GLY A 270 11.38 27.47 18.12
CA GLY A 270 11.07 28.89 17.97
C GLY A 270 9.58 29.12 17.71
N ASP A 271 8.99 30.14 18.33
CA ASP A 271 7.53 30.39 18.29
C ASP A 271 7.08 31.33 17.16
N ASP A 272 8.03 32.03 16.56
CA ASP A 272 7.81 32.91 15.42
C ASP A 272 8.87 32.66 14.32
N VAL A 273 8.66 33.27 13.16
CA VAL A 273 9.55 33.18 11.99
C VAL A 273 10.99 33.55 12.34
N GLN A 274 11.21 34.60 13.13
CA GLN A 274 12.56 35.06 13.43
C GLN A 274 13.29 34.06 14.32
N GLN A 275 12.61 33.54 15.34
CA GLN A 275 13.15 32.54 16.25
C GLN A 275 13.46 31.23 15.49
N VAL A 276 12.56 30.79 14.60
CA VAL A 276 12.79 29.62 13.76
C VAL A 276 14.01 29.81 12.86
N LEU A 277 14.13 30.95 12.17
CA LEU A 277 15.27 31.24 11.28
C LEU A 277 16.60 31.39 12.04
N ALA A 278 16.57 31.85 13.29
CA ALA A 278 17.76 31.91 14.16
C ALA A 278 18.12 30.55 14.76
N SER A 279 17.14 29.66 14.94
CA SER A 279 17.32 28.37 15.59
C SER A 279 18.12 27.37 14.75
N ARG A 280 18.96 26.60 15.45
CA ARG A 280 19.66 25.41 14.92
C ARG A 280 19.23 24.13 15.65
N SER A 281 18.07 24.17 16.30
CA SER A 281 17.49 23.02 17.01
C SER A 281 16.17 22.60 16.39
N ALA A 282 16.00 21.29 16.19
CA ALA A 282 14.77 20.71 15.65
C ALA A 282 14.51 19.31 16.23
N THR A 283 13.26 18.85 16.15
CA THR A 283 12.88 17.49 16.49
C THR A 283 12.45 16.77 15.22
N LEU A 284 13.13 15.67 14.88
CA LEU A 284 12.69 14.74 13.85
C LEU A 284 11.60 13.85 14.46
N ARG A 285 10.37 14.01 13.98
CA ARG A 285 9.20 13.24 14.42
C ARG A 285 8.86 12.20 13.35
N ALA A 286 8.51 10.98 13.76
CA ALA A 286 8.08 9.92 12.84
C ALA A 286 6.67 9.43 13.19
N PHE A 287 5.87 9.18 12.16
CA PHE A 287 4.46 8.83 12.26
C PHE A 287 4.10 7.64 11.37
N ASP A 288 3.16 6.80 11.82
CA ASP A 288 2.48 5.83 10.94
C ASP A 288 1.31 6.54 10.25
N PRO A 289 1.37 6.76 8.92
CA PRO A 289 0.30 7.46 8.21
C PRO A 289 -1.03 6.70 8.14
N LEU A 290 -1.06 5.41 8.50
CA LEU A 290 -2.28 4.59 8.59
C LEU A 290 -3.06 4.84 9.89
N LEU A 291 -2.37 5.30 10.94
CA LEU A 291 -2.92 5.59 12.26
C LEU A 291 -3.11 7.09 12.46
N GLU A 292 -2.14 7.90 12.02
CA GLU A 292 -2.18 9.36 12.14
C GLU A 292 -2.36 10.04 10.78
N SER A 293 -3.45 10.79 10.62
CA SER A 293 -3.72 11.58 9.41
C SER A 293 -3.17 13.00 9.45
N ALA A 294 -2.86 13.50 10.64
CA ALA A 294 -2.42 14.85 10.89
C ALA A 294 -1.49 14.89 12.12
N ALA A 295 -0.63 15.90 12.19
CA ALA A 295 0.23 16.16 13.33
C ALA A 295 0.02 17.58 13.84
N ALA A 296 0.09 17.75 15.17
CA ALA A 296 0.11 19.07 15.77
C ALA A 296 1.48 19.73 15.56
N ILE A 297 1.48 20.89 14.89
CA ILE A 297 2.64 21.78 14.73
C ILE A 297 2.21 23.16 15.23
N LYS A 298 2.89 23.67 16.28
CA LYS A 298 2.59 24.99 16.88
C LYS A 298 1.11 25.22 17.25
N GLY A 299 0.43 24.15 17.68
CA GLY A 299 -0.98 24.20 18.09
C GLY A 299 -1.98 24.01 16.95
N GLU A 300 -1.53 23.98 15.70
CA GLU A 300 -2.35 23.72 14.53
C GLU A 300 -2.21 22.28 14.06
N ASN A 301 -3.32 21.67 13.63
CA ASN A 301 -3.31 20.32 13.06
C ASN A 301 -3.03 20.40 11.56
N VAL A 302 -1.84 19.95 11.14
CA VAL A 302 -1.47 19.88 9.73
C VAL A 302 -1.66 18.46 9.18
N PRO A 303 -2.19 18.29 7.96
CA PRO A 303 -2.30 16.97 7.34
C PRO A 303 -0.90 16.40 7.08
N LEU A 304 -0.69 15.14 7.42
CA LEU A 304 0.55 14.42 7.14
C LEU A 304 0.54 13.89 5.71
N ALA A 305 1.68 14.03 5.01
CA ALA A 305 1.90 13.32 3.75
C ALA A 305 1.81 11.81 3.99
N ALA A 306 1.45 11.03 2.98
CA ALA A 306 1.44 9.59 3.10
C ALA A 306 1.48 8.91 1.74
N ASN A 307 2.30 7.86 1.62
CA ASN A 307 2.27 6.96 0.49
C ASN A 307 1.82 5.58 0.96
N PHE A 308 0.58 5.20 0.63
CA PHE A 308 -0.01 3.95 1.11
C PHE A 308 0.43 2.74 0.28
N THR A 309 0.90 2.97 -0.95
CA THR A 309 1.34 1.92 -1.87
C THR A 309 2.81 1.52 -1.65
N ALA A 310 3.67 2.45 -1.24
CA ALA A 310 5.12 2.26 -1.28
C ALA A 310 5.61 1.06 -0.46
N GLY A 311 5.22 0.98 0.80
CA GLY A 311 5.58 -0.12 1.70
C GLY A 311 5.10 -1.47 1.19
N TYR A 312 3.88 -1.52 0.66
CA TYR A 312 3.33 -2.75 0.07
C TYR A 312 4.11 -3.18 -1.18
N GLY A 313 4.44 -2.25 -2.08
CA GLY A 313 5.24 -2.55 -3.25
C GLY A 313 6.67 -2.98 -2.93
N VAL A 314 7.32 -2.38 -1.93
CA VAL A 314 8.66 -2.82 -1.47
C VAL A 314 8.58 -4.23 -0.90
N TRP A 315 7.54 -4.54 -0.13
CA TRP A 315 7.33 -5.88 0.39
C TRP A 315 7.23 -6.88 -0.75
N LEU A 316 6.38 -6.64 -1.74
CA LEU A 316 6.16 -7.54 -2.86
C LEU A 316 7.42 -7.74 -3.72
N ALA A 317 8.13 -6.66 -4.02
CA ALA A 317 9.35 -6.73 -4.84
C ALA A 317 10.50 -7.50 -4.17
N ARG A 318 10.50 -7.58 -2.84
CA ARG A 318 11.54 -8.25 -2.04
C ARG A 318 11.10 -9.60 -1.49
N SER A 319 9.81 -9.81 -1.37
CA SER A 319 9.25 -11.09 -1.00
C SER A 319 9.34 -11.95 -2.24
N ASN A 320 9.98 -13.10 -2.10
CA ASN A 320 10.06 -14.07 -3.18
C ASN A 320 8.69 -14.68 -3.51
N PHE A 321 7.53 -14.02 -3.33
CA PHE A 321 6.21 -14.65 -3.49
C PHE A 321 6.00 -15.30 -4.85
N ALA A 322 6.42 -14.68 -5.94
CA ALA A 322 6.41 -15.30 -7.27
C ALA A 322 7.31 -16.54 -7.34
N THR A 323 8.52 -16.44 -6.78
CA THR A 323 9.49 -17.54 -6.74
C THR A 323 9.08 -18.64 -5.76
N GLU A 324 8.36 -18.33 -4.68
CA GLU A 324 7.83 -19.24 -3.64
C GLU A 324 6.55 -19.91 -4.12
N ALA A 325 5.68 -19.22 -4.87
CA ALA A 325 4.56 -19.84 -5.58
C ALA A 325 5.05 -20.87 -6.61
N ILE A 326 6.22 -20.62 -7.23
CA ILE A 326 6.87 -21.53 -8.18
C ILE A 326 7.76 -22.57 -7.47
N ARG A 327 8.41 -22.24 -6.35
CA ARG A 327 9.23 -23.16 -5.55
C ARG A 327 8.40 -24.13 -4.75
N THR A 328 7.26 -23.74 -4.21
CA THR A 328 6.31 -24.70 -3.60
C THR A 328 5.80 -25.71 -4.63
N LEU A 329 5.81 -25.36 -5.92
CA LEU A 329 5.54 -26.29 -7.03
C LEU A 329 6.76 -27.15 -7.44
N LEU A 330 7.99 -26.86 -6.99
CA LEU A 330 9.23 -27.46 -7.55
C LEU A 330 10.30 -27.92 -6.52
N ASP A 331 10.36 -27.40 -5.29
CA ASP A 331 11.49 -27.51 -4.35
C ASP A 331 10.97 -27.76 -2.91
N MET A 332 11.08 -29.02 -2.47
CA MET A 332 10.29 -29.63 -1.39
C MET A 332 10.83 -29.51 0.05
N ASP A 333 11.76 -28.60 0.37
CA ASP A 333 12.52 -28.74 1.63
C ASP A 333 12.65 -27.49 2.53
N LYS A 334 12.13 -26.29 2.16
CA LYS A 334 12.31 -25.07 2.98
C LYS A 334 11.18 -24.01 2.96
N SER A 335 9.97 -24.34 2.50
CA SER A 335 8.88 -23.36 2.38
C SER A 335 7.95 -23.33 3.62
N LEU A 336 7.13 -22.28 3.72
CA LEU A 336 6.05 -22.16 4.71
C LEU A 336 5.05 -23.31 4.51
N ASP A 337 5.26 -24.44 5.16
CA ASP A 337 4.38 -25.63 5.10
C ASP A 337 3.03 -25.42 5.82
N LYS A 338 2.72 -24.19 6.27
CA LYS A 338 1.54 -23.85 7.06
C LYS A 338 0.88 -22.58 6.52
N PRO A 339 -0.45 -22.45 6.66
CA PRO A 339 -1.11 -21.18 6.41
C PRO A 339 -0.48 -20.06 7.22
N HIS A 340 -0.31 -18.90 6.57
CA HIS A 340 0.27 -17.73 7.20
C HIS A 340 -0.54 -16.49 6.82
N LEU A 341 -0.96 -15.74 7.84
CA LEU A 341 -1.77 -14.54 7.68
C LEU A 341 -0.89 -13.29 7.69
N TYR A 342 -0.93 -12.53 6.60
CA TYR A 342 -0.23 -11.25 6.49
C TYR A 342 -1.18 -10.08 6.72
N MET A 343 -0.88 -9.26 7.73
CA MET A 343 -1.63 -8.03 8.01
C MET A 343 -0.95 -6.87 7.28
N LEU A 344 -1.66 -6.22 6.35
CA LEU A 344 -1.12 -5.10 5.57
C LEU A 344 -1.12 -3.78 6.34
N GLN A 345 -1.85 -3.73 7.45
CA GLN A 345 -1.96 -2.61 8.37
C GLN A 345 -1.76 -3.13 9.80
N PRO A 346 -1.33 -2.28 10.75
CA PRO A 346 -1.46 -2.60 12.18
C PRO A 346 -2.91 -2.97 12.52
N PHE A 347 -3.10 -3.84 13.50
CA PHE A 347 -4.43 -4.21 13.96
C PHE A 347 -5.12 -2.99 14.60
N ASP A 348 -6.26 -2.59 14.04
CA ASP A 348 -7.11 -1.53 14.58
C ASP A 348 -8.44 -2.14 15.05
N PRO A 349 -8.76 -2.11 16.35
CA PRO A 349 -9.97 -2.73 16.89
C PRO A 349 -11.28 -2.13 16.33
N ASN A 350 -11.23 -0.94 15.70
CA ASN A 350 -12.38 -0.22 15.16
C ASN A 350 -12.62 -0.48 13.65
N ARG A 351 -11.68 -1.15 12.97
CA ARG A 351 -11.77 -1.48 11.54
C ARG A 351 -12.10 -2.96 11.35
N ARG A 352 -13.08 -3.26 10.50
CA ARG A 352 -13.47 -4.64 10.17
C ARG A 352 -12.40 -5.29 9.30
N VAL A 353 -12.27 -6.60 9.35
CA VAL A 353 -11.28 -7.32 8.52
C VAL A 353 -11.83 -7.60 7.12
N VAL A 354 -11.02 -7.39 6.10
CA VAL A 354 -11.19 -7.99 4.77
C VAL A 354 -10.12 -9.07 4.60
N LEU A 355 -10.54 -10.33 4.63
CA LEU A 355 -9.66 -11.49 4.46
C LEU A 355 -9.69 -11.94 3.01
N MET A 356 -8.52 -11.99 2.37
CA MET A 356 -8.39 -12.39 0.96
C MET A 356 -7.72 -13.76 0.83
N LEU A 357 -8.39 -14.70 0.15
CA LEU A 357 -7.94 -16.08 -0.09
C LEU A 357 -7.63 -16.28 -1.57
N HIS A 358 -6.36 -16.50 -1.92
CA HIS A 358 -5.92 -16.67 -3.31
C HIS A 358 -6.41 -17.98 -3.95
N GLY A 359 -6.28 -18.09 -5.27
CA GLY A 359 -6.61 -19.31 -6.00
C GLY A 359 -5.48 -20.35 -6.01
N LEU A 360 -5.64 -21.36 -6.86
CA LEU A 360 -4.68 -22.43 -7.08
C LEU A 360 -3.35 -21.94 -7.67
N ALA A 361 -2.23 -22.59 -7.31
CA ALA A 361 -0.89 -22.31 -7.84
C ALA A 361 -0.55 -20.81 -7.80
N SER A 362 -1.04 -20.16 -6.74
CA SER A 362 -0.99 -18.72 -6.55
C SER A 362 -0.51 -18.41 -5.14
N SER A 363 -0.41 -17.12 -4.84
CA SER A 363 0.06 -16.61 -3.56
C SER A 363 -0.70 -15.32 -3.26
N PRO A 364 -0.47 -14.70 -2.08
CA PRO A 364 -0.98 -13.35 -1.79
C PRO A 364 -0.70 -12.31 -2.89
N GLU A 365 0.28 -12.52 -3.76
CA GLU A 365 0.59 -11.65 -4.90
C GLU A 365 -0.57 -11.54 -5.91
N ALA A 366 -1.47 -12.53 -5.98
CA ALA A 366 -2.66 -12.43 -6.85
C ALA A 366 -3.60 -11.29 -6.47
N TRP A 367 -3.50 -10.78 -5.23
CA TRP A 367 -4.32 -9.71 -4.72
C TRP A 367 -3.67 -8.33 -4.81
N VAL A 368 -2.47 -8.20 -5.40
CA VAL A 368 -1.68 -6.95 -5.36
C VAL A 368 -2.49 -5.72 -5.74
N ASN A 369 -3.13 -5.73 -6.91
CA ASN A 369 -3.89 -4.57 -7.37
C ASN A 369 -5.17 -4.36 -6.53
N THR A 370 -5.87 -5.44 -6.19
CA THR A 370 -7.11 -5.39 -5.41
C THR A 370 -6.88 -4.89 -3.99
N ALA A 371 -5.91 -5.45 -3.28
CA ALA A 371 -5.54 -5.06 -1.93
C ALA A 371 -5.00 -3.63 -1.90
N ASN A 372 -4.15 -3.25 -2.87
CA ASN A 372 -3.65 -1.89 -2.99
C ASN A 372 -4.77 -0.87 -3.25
N ASP A 373 -5.76 -1.19 -4.10
CA ASP A 373 -6.87 -0.28 -4.39
C ASP A 373 -7.86 -0.18 -3.21
N VAL A 374 -8.06 -1.25 -2.43
CA VAL A 374 -8.83 -1.20 -1.18
C VAL A 374 -8.11 -0.40 -0.10
N LEU A 375 -6.80 -0.62 0.05
CA LEU A 375 -5.94 0.17 0.94
C LEU A 375 -5.88 1.62 0.50
N GLY A 376 -5.92 1.90 -0.80
CA GLY A 376 -5.80 3.22 -1.39
C GLY A 376 -7.01 4.11 -1.21
N ASP A 377 -8.21 3.51 -1.15
CA ASP A 377 -9.47 4.21 -0.96
C ASP A 377 -9.61 4.69 0.50
N ASP A 378 -9.60 6.01 0.71
CA ASP A 378 -9.67 6.65 2.02
C ASP A 378 -10.85 6.16 2.88
N ASP A 379 -12.01 6.02 2.24
CA ASP A 379 -13.24 5.59 2.88
C ASP A 379 -13.17 4.12 3.32
N LEU A 380 -12.56 3.26 2.50
CA LEU A 380 -12.39 1.85 2.84
C LEU A 380 -11.28 1.66 3.87
N ARG A 381 -10.13 2.32 3.70
CA ARG A 381 -8.99 2.28 4.62
C ARG A 381 -9.36 2.74 6.04
N ALA A 382 -10.31 3.67 6.18
CA ALA A 382 -10.81 4.12 7.48
C ALA A 382 -11.73 3.11 8.20
N ARG A 383 -12.26 2.11 7.49
CA ARG A 383 -13.28 1.18 8.02
C ARG A 383 -12.88 -0.28 7.95
N TYR A 384 -11.95 -0.62 7.07
CA TYR A 384 -11.46 -1.95 6.85
C TYR A 384 -9.94 -2.02 7.05
N GLN A 385 -9.49 -3.18 7.50
CA GLN A 385 -8.10 -3.59 7.49
C GLN A 385 -7.92 -4.84 6.63
N VAL A 386 -6.90 -4.84 5.77
CA VAL A 386 -6.71 -5.92 4.76
C VAL A 386 -5.77 -6.99 5.29
N TRP A 387 -6.25 -8.24 5.27
CA TRP A 387 -5.49 -9.44 5.61
C TRP A 387 -5.36 -10.34 4.38
N LEU A 388 -4.13 -10.77 4.08
CA LEU A 388 -3.86 -11.72 3.00
C LEU A 388 -3.50 -13.08 3.60
N MET A 389 -4.22 -14.12 3.19
CA MET A 389 -3.88 -15.48 3.59
C MET A 389 -2.96 -16.12 2.55
N TYR A 390 -1.81 -16.59 2.99
CA TYR A 390 -1.03 -17.59 2.25
C TYR A 390 -1.39 -18.98 2.77
N TYR A 391 -1.54 -19.95 1.87
CA TYR A 391 -1.68 -21.35 2.23
C TYR A 391 -1.20 -22.27 1.08
N PRO A 392 -0.68 -23.46 1.39
CA PRO A 392 -0.23 -24.40 0.37
C PRO A 392 -1.41 -24.93 -0.45
N THR A 393 -1.45 -24.58 -1.74
CA THR A 393 -2.61 -24.92 -2.56
C THR A 393 -2.73 -26.40 -2.84
N ASN A 394 -1.64 -27.19 -2.73
CA ASN A 394 -1.59 -28.63 -3.00
C ASN A 394 -2.19 -29.52 -1.90
N LEU A 395 -2.57 -28.96 -0.74
CA LEU A 395 -3.21 -29.72 0.33
C LEU A 395 -4.72 -29.90 0.10
N PRO A 396 -5.35 -30.96 0.68
CA PRO A 396 -6.79 -31.18 0.57
C PRO A 396 -7.63 -29.98 1.02
N LEU A 397 -8.76 -29.73 0.33
CA LEU A 397 -9.66 -28.61 0.67
C LEU A 397 -10.11 -28.60 2.14
N PRO A 398 -10.58 -29.70 2.76
CA PRO A 398 -10.93 -29.73 4.18
C PRO A 398 -9.78 -29.34 5.11
N TYR A 399 -8.55 -29.78 4.77
CA TYR A 399 -7.36 -29.47 5.54
C TYR A 399 -7.01 -27.99 5.48
N ASN A 400 -6.97 -27.43 4.26
CA ASN A 400 -6.76 -26.00 4.08
C ASN A 400 -7.85 -25.18 4.78
N HIS A 401 -9.11 -25.61 4.70
CA HIS A 401 -10.22 -24.96 5.38
C HIS A 401 -10.00 -24.91 6.90
N GLN A 402 -9.75 -26.06 7.55
CA GLN A 402 -9.51 -26.11 9.00
C GLN A 402 -8.29 -25.28 9.39
N ALA A 403 -7.15 -25.48 8.71
CA ALA A 403 -5.90 -24.82 9.06
C ALA A 403 -5.99 -23.28 8.88
N ILE A 404 -6.66 -22.80 7.83
CA ILE A 404 -6.88 -21.36 7.65
C ILE A 404 -7.81 -20.83 8.75
N ARG A 405 -8.90 -21.54 9.06
CA ARG A 405 -9.83 -21.16 10.13
C ARG A 405 -9.12 -21.03 11.48
N GLU A 406 -8.31 -22.02 11.84
CA GLU A 406 -7.51 -22.01 13.07
C GLU A 406 -6.53 -20.83 13.10
N THR A 407 -5.83 -20.56 12.00
CA THR A 407 -4.93 -19.40 11.90
C THR A 407 -5.68 -18.09 12.11
N VAL A 408 -6.83 -17.90 11.44
CA VAL A 408 -7.64 -16.67 11.57
C VAL A 408 -8.15 -16.49 13.00
N LEU A 409 -8.75 -17.53 13.58
CA LEU A 409 -9.29 -17.48 14.95
C LEU A 409 -8.19 -17.26 15.99
N LYS A 410 -7.02 -17.88 15.80
CA LYS A 410 -5.86 -17.63 16.64
C LYS A 410 -5.40 -16.18 16.54
N THR A 411 -5.27 -15.63 15.33
CA THR A 411 -4.89 -14.22 15.13
C THR A 411 -5.88 -13.29 15.83
N LEU A 412 -7.19 -13.51 15.65
CA LEU A 412 -8.22 -12.72 16.32
C LEU A 412 -8.11 -12.80 17.85
N LYS A 413 -7.93 -14.00 18.41
CA LYS A 413 -7.77 -14.21 19.85
C LYS A 413 -6.51 -13.54 20.40
N ASP A 414 -5.40 -13.56 19.66
CA ASP A 414 -4.15 -12.94 20.08
C ASP A 414 -4.24 -11.40 20.02
N MET A 415 -4.97 -10.83 19.04
CA MET A 415 -5.15 -9.38 18.89
C MET A 415 -6.26 -8.79 19.78
N ASP A 416 -7.33 -9.54 19.99
CA ASP A 416 -8.49 -9.16 20.80
C ASP A 416 -8.92 -10.34 21.69
N PRO A 417 -8.20 -10.58 22.81
CA PRO A 417 -8.51 -11.68 23.72
C PRO A 417 -9.92 -11.64 24.33
N SER A 418 -10.53 -10.45 24.37
CA SER A 418 -11.89 -10.25 24.87
C SER A 418 -12.96 -10.63 23.85
N GLY A 419 -12.61 -10.64 22.56
CA GLY A 419 -13.54 -10.81 21.47
C GLY A 419 -14.60 -9.71 21.42
N ALA A 420 -14.30 -8.49 21.85
CA ALA A 420 -15.26 -7.37 21.90
C ALA A 420 -15.02 -6.33 20.79
N ALA A 421 -13.87 -6.37 20.12
CA ALA A 421 -13.50 -5.41 19.09
C ALA A 421 -14.40 -5.56 17.86
N LYS A 422 -14.67 -4.45 17.18
CA LYS A 422 -15.37 -4.47 15.89
C LYS A 422 -14.57 -5.25 14.83
N ALA A 423 -13.25 -5.26 14.93
CA ALA A 423 -12.37 -6.06 14.06
C ALA A 423 -12.63 -7.56 14.12
N SER A 424 -13.07 -8.06 15.29
CA SER A 424 -13.36 -9.49 15.53
C SER A 424 -14.74 -9.92 15.04
N HIS A 425 -15.54 -8.99 14.53
CA HIS A 425 -16.90 -9.26 14.08
C HIS A 425 -17.16 -8.67 12.70
N GLY A 426 -17.98 -9.37 11.92
CA GLY A 426 -18.35 -8.90 10.60
C GLY A 426 -17.18 -8.85 9.63
N MET A 427 -16.28 -9.82 9.66
CA MET A 427 -15.29 -10.01 8.61
C MET A 427 -15.97 -10.14 7.23
N VAL A 428 -15.32 -9.56 6.22
CA VAL A 428 -15.63 -9.80 4.81
C VAL A 428 -14.58 -10.76 4.26
N VAL A 429 -14.99 -11.93 3.78
CA VAL A 429 -14.07 -12.90 3.18
C VAL A 429 -14.21 -12.85 1.66
N VAL A 430 -13.09 -12.68 0.97
CA VAL A 430 -13.01 -12.57 -0.49
C VAL A 430 -12.18 -13.73 -1.01
N GLY A 431 -12.79 -14.59 -1.81
CA GLY A 431 -12.13 -15.78 -2.35
C GLY A 431 -12.07 -15.75 -3.87
N HIS A 432 -10.89 -15.99 -4.44
CA HIS A 432 -10.71 -16.19 -5.89
C HIS A 432 -10.57 -17.67 -6.21
N SER A 433 -11.28 -18.16 -7.23
CA SER A 433 -11.14 -19.54 -7.72
C SER A 433 -11.26 -20.56 -6.58
N MET A 434 -10.25 -21.41 -6.36
CA MET A 434 -10.20 -22.35 -5.24
C MET A 434 -10.33 -21.68 -3.86
N GLY A 435 -9.79 -20.47 -3.68
CA GLY A 435 -9.98 -19.68 -2.45
C GLY A 435 -11.44 -19.31 -2.20
N GLY A 436 -12.25 -19.23 -3.24
CA GLY A 436 -13.70 -19.07 -3.14
C GLY A 436 -14.42 -20.31 -2.61
N LEU A 437 -13.93 -21.52 -2.90
CA LEU A 437 -14.46 -22.74 -2.29
C LEU A 437 -14.14 -22.79 -0.80
N LEU A 438 -12.91 -22.43 -0.39
CA LEU A 438 -12.56 -22.29 1.02
C LEU A 438 -13.41 -21.23 1.72
N THR A 439 -13.65 -20.09 1.05
CA THR A 439 -14.59 -19.06 1.53
C THR A 439 -15.98 -19.64 1.73
N ARG A 440 -16.47 -20.46 0.80
CA ARG A 440 -17.78 -21.12 0.91
C ARG A 440 -17.85 -22.04 2.12
N LEU A 441 -16.81 -22.85 2.36
CA LEU A 441 -16.74 -23.73 3.53
C LEU A 441 -16.76 -22.92 4.84
N MET A 442 -16.05 -21.78 4.90
CA MET A 442 -16.05 -20.91 6.08
C MET A 442 -17.43 -20.33 6.42
N VAL A 443 -18.34 -20.21 5.46
CA VAL A 443 -19.67 -19.61 5.65
C VAL A 443 -20.82 -20.62 5.53
N SER A 444 -20.51 -21.91 5.43
CA SER A 444 -21.50 -22.99 5.36
C SER A 444 -21.42 -23.89 6.59
N SER A 445 -22.48 -24.64 6.87
CA SER A 445 -22.46 -25.72 7.87
C SER A 445 -22.43 -27.08 7.17
N SER A 446 -21.67 -28.03 7.70
CA SER A 446 -21.75 -29.44 7.31
C SER A 446 -23.07 -30.09 7.77
N ASN A 447 -23.86 -29.40 8.61
CA ASN A 447 -25.11 -29.86 9.22
C ASN A 447 -24.94 -31.21 9.93
N GLY A 448 -23.93 -31.29 10.80
CA GLY A 448 -23.55 -32.52 11.51
C GLY A 448 -22.57 -33.38 10.71
N THR A 449 -22.78 -34.70 10.74
CA THR A 449 -21.79 -35.71 10.33
C THR A 449 -21.89 -36.15 8.88
N HIS A 450 -22.75 -35.54 8.04
CA HIS A 450 -23.04 -36.03 6.69
C HIS A 450 -21.78 -36.22 5.82
N LEU A 451 -20.92 -35.19 5.74
CA LEU A 451 -19.67 -35.25 4.97
C LEU A 451 -18.72 -36.31 5.53
N LEU A 452 -18.65 -36.45 6.86
CA LEU A 452 -17.83 -37.44 7.53
C LEU A 452 -18.34 -38.85 7.23
N ASP A 453 -19.64 -39.10 7.41
CA ASP A 453 -20.24 -40.42 7.23
C ASP A 453 -20.11 -40.91 5.78
N GLN A 454 -20.30 -40.01 4.81
CA GLN A 454 -20.09 -40.28 3.39
C GLN A 454 -18.62 -40.61 3.10
N THR A 455 -17.68 -39.82 3.61
CA THR A 455 -16.24 -40.08 3.45
C THR A 455 -15.85 -41.44 4.07
N LEU A 456 -16.35 -41.74 5.28
CA LEU A 456 -16.11 -43.01 5.95
C LEU A 456 -16.75 -44.18 5.21
N GLN A 457 -17.91 -44.01 4.58
CA GLN A 457 -18.55 -45.03 3.75
C GLN A 457 -17.71 -45.35 2.52
N GLU A 458 -17.17 -44.33 1.85
CA GLU A 458 -16.27 -44.53 0.71
C GLU A 458 -14.99 -45.28 1.13
N LEU A 459 -14.40 -44.92 2.27
CA LEU A 459 -13.24 -45.61 2.83
C LEU A 459 -13.53 -47.09 3.11
N ARG A 460 -14.68 -47.38 3.75
CA ARG A 460 -15.12 -48.77 3.99
C ARG A 460 -15.28 -49.55 2.70
N SER A 461 -15.89 -48.93 1.67
CA SER A 461 -16.12 -49.58 0.38
C SER A 461 -14.83 -49.97 -0.35
N LYS A 462 -13.71 -49.30 -0.02
CA LYS A 462 -12.38 -49.52 -0.60
C LYS A 462 -11.46 -50.39 0.27
N GLY A 463 -11.98 -50.91 1.40
CA GLY A 463 -11.27 -51.84 2.28
C GLY A 463 -10.40 -51.19 3.36
N ASP A 464 -10.53 -49.88 3.57
CA ASP A 464 -9.80 -49.18 4.64
C ASP A 464 -10.50 -49.30 6.00
N ASP A 465 -9.71 -49.27 7.07
CA ASP A 465 -10.23 -49.26 8.44
C ASP A 465 -10.70 -47.85 8.82
N ALA A 466 -11.92 -47.52 8.38
CA ALA A 466 -12.57 -46.24 8.64
C ALA A 466 -12.68 -45.88 10.14
N SER A 467 -12.63 -46.87 11.03
CA SER A 467 -12.67 -46.62 12.49
C SER A 467 -11.41 -45.93 13.01
N LYS A 468 -10.26 -46.16 12.37
CA LYS A 468 -8.97 -45.58 12.77
C LYS A 468 -8.79 -44.12 12.37
N VAL A 469 -9.54 -43.66 11.38
CA VAL A 469 -9.37 -42.32 10.79
C VAL A 469 -10.53 -41.37 11.11
N ARG A 470 -11.59 -41.86 11.75
CA ARG A 470 -12.78 -41.06 12.10
C ARG A 470 -12.44 -39.86 12.98
N GLU A 471 -11.70 -40.08 14.07
CA GLU A 471 -11.35 -39.01 15.03
C GLU A 471 -10.53 -37.90 14.39
N GLU A 472 -9.70 -38.23 13.40
CA GLU A 472 -8.87 -37.26 12.67
C GLU A 472 -9.64 -36.56 11.54
N LEU A 473 -10.63 -37.23 10.92
CA LEU A 473 -11.46 -36.65 9.85
C LEU A 473 -12.60 -35.79 10.38
N ALA A 474 -13.09 -36.04 11.60
CA ALA A 474 -14.21 -35.30 12.15
C ALA A 474 -13.93 -33.78 12.22
N PRO A 475 -12.79 -33.28 12.76
CA PRO A 475 -12.49 -31.84 12.77
C PRO A 475 -12.39 -31.18 11.39
N LEU A 476 -12.13 -31.97 10.34
CA LEU A 476 -11.99 -31.50 8.96
C LEU A 476 -13.34 -31.40 8.23
N LEU A 477 -14.29 -32.26 8.60
CA LEU A 477 -15.55 -32.49 7.86
C LEU A 477 -16.80 -32.13 8.65
N GLU A 478 -16.70 -31.98 9.96
CA GLU A 478 -17.75 -31.48 10.85
C GLU A 478 -17.43 -30.04 11.22
N PHE A 479 -18.15 -29.08 10.63
CA PHE A 479 -17.91 -27.66 10.87
C PHE A 479 -19.18 -26.84 10.72
N ASP A 480 -19.23 -25.76 11.49
CA ASP A 480 -20.26 -24.72 11.41
C ASP A 480 -19.68 -23.44 10.78
N PRO A 481 -20.54 -22.56 10.23
CA PRO A 481 -20.11 -21.28 9.69
C PRO A 481 -19.32 -20.47 10.73
N MET A 482 -18.33 -19.71 10.28
CA MET A 482 -17.58 -18.79 11.13
C MET A 482 -18.49 -17.63 11.56
N PRO A 483 -18.82 -17.49 12.86
CA PRO A 483 -19.67 -16.39 13.33
C PRO A 483 -19.01 -15.01 13.15
N GLU A 484 -17.68 -14.97 13.02
CA GLU A 484 -16.93 -13.75 12.76
C GLU A 484 -17.19 -13.20 11.35
N VAL A 485 -17.67 -14.02 10.41
CA VAL A 485 -17.90 -13.64 9.01
C VAL A 485 -19.35 -13.21 8.80
N ARG A 486 -19.55 -12.03 8.22
CA ARG A 486 -20.91 -11.52 7.87
C ARG A 486 -21.12 -11.33 6.38
N ARG A 487 -20.03 -11.34 5.59
CA ARG A 487 -20.11 -11.19 4.15
C ARG A 487 -19.08 -12.02 3.42
N ALA A 488 -19.50 -12.63 2.31
CA ALA A 488 -18.60 -13.34 1.39
C ALA A 488 -18.64 -12.72 -0.01
N VAL A 489 -17.50 -12.71 -0.70
CA VAL A 489 -17.41 -12.33 -2.12
C VAL A 489 -16.68 -13.43 -2.87
N PHE A 490 -17.39 -14.09 -3.77
CA PHE A 490 -16.88 -15.16 -4.62
C PHE A 490 -16.43 -14.58 -5.95
N ILE A 491 -15.17 -14.76 -6.31
CA ILE A 491 -14.60 -14.25 -7.58
C ILE A 491 -14.17 -15.45 -8.42
N ALA A 492 -14.80 -15.64 -9.58
CA ALA A 492 -14.52 -16.75 -10.50
C ALA A 492 -14.42 -18.13 -9.80
N THR A 493 -15.32 -18.37 -8.84
CA THR A 493 -15.28 -19.55 -7.96
C THR A 493 -15.99 -20.74 -8.61
N PRO A 494 -15.39 -21.94 -8.67
CA PRO A 494 -16.03 -23.11 -9.27
C PRO A 494 -16.90 -23.86 -8.26
N HIS A 495 -18.06 -23.30 -7.85
CA HIS A 495 -18.92 -23.90 -6.83
C HIS A 495 -19.42 -25.30 -7.19
N LEU A 496 -19.64 -25.59 -8.48
CA LEU A 496 -20.05 -26.90 -8.98
C LEU A 496 -18.88 -27.69 -9.60
N GLY A 497 -17.64 -27.24 -9.37
CA GLY A 497 -16.45 -27.77 -10.04
C GLY A 497 -16.30 -27.30 -11.48
N THR A 498 -15.29 -27.82 -12.18
CA THR A 498 -15.00 -27.51 -13.58
C THR A 498 -15.09 -28.78 -14.44
N PRO A 499 -15.42 -28.67 -15.74
CA PRO A 499 -15.30 -29.78 -16.68
C PRO A 499 -13.86 -30.32 -16.69
N SER A 500 -13.70 -31.63 -16.90
CA SER A 500 -12.39 -32.32 -16.90
C SER A 500 -11.34 -31.59 -17.74
N ALA A 501 -10.16 -31.37 -17.16
CA ALA A 501 -9.10 -30.52 -17.69
C ALA A 501 -8.40 -31.13 -18.92
N GLU A 502 -8.59 -30.55 -20.10
CA GLU A 502 -7.63 -30.64 -21.21
C GLU A 502 -6.76 -29.37 -21.22
N GLY A 503 -5.46 -29.49 -21.53
CA GLY A 503 -4.56 -28.34 -21.75
C GLY A 503 -3.83 -27.78 -20.51
N VAL A 504 -3.73 -26.46 -20.38
CA VAL A 504 -2.85 -25.74 -19.42
C VAL A 504 -3.17 -26.05 -17.96
N LEU A 505 -4.45 -26.28 -17.62
CA LEU A 505 -4.85 -26.64 -16.26
C LEU A 505 -4.31 -28.03 -15.88
N ALA A 506 -4.31 -29.01 -16.80
CA ALA A 506 -3.76 -30.35 -16.58
C ALA A 506 -2.22 -30.34 -16.37
N ALA A 507 -1.52 -29.34 -16.90
CA ALA A 507 -0.09 -29.14 -16.64
C ALA A 507 0.19 -28.55 -15.24
N ILE A 508 -0.75 -27.79 -14.70
CA ILE A 508 -0.72 -27.31 -13.30
C ILE A 508 -1.07 -28.49 -12.36
N VAL A 509 -2.05 -29.34 -12.75
CA VAL A 509 -2.41 -30.58 -12.06
C VAL A 509 -1.22 -31.49 -11.81
N SER A 510 -0.51 -31.87 -12.87
CA SER A 510 0.54 -32.89 -12.80
C SER A 510 1.75 -32.48 -11.95
N ARG A 511 1.90 -31.19 -11.65
CA ARG A 511 2.96 -30.64 -10.78
C ARG A 511 2.54 -30.51 -9.32
N LEU A 512 1.24 -30.56 -9.02
CA LEU A 512 0.68 -30.41 -7.67
C LEU A 512 0.32 -31.75 -7.00
N SER A 513 0.42 -32.87 -7.73
CA SER A 513 0.00 -34.21 -7.27
C SER A 513 0.96 -34.88 -6.26
N SER A 514 2.12 -34.29 -5.98
CA SER A 514 3.07 -34.81 -4.97
C SER A 514 2.86 -34.13 -3.61
N ILE A 515 2.46 -34.91 -2.61
CA ILE A 515 2.38 -34.47 -1.21
C ILE A 515 3.81 -34.26 -0.67
N PRO A 516 4.10 -33.14 0.03
CA PRO A 516 5.43 -32.89 0.60
C PRO A 516 5.86 -33.98 1.58
N GLN A 517 7.08 -34.50 1.45
CA GLN A 517 7.61 -35.51 2.39
C GLN A 517 7.74 -34.97 3.82
N GLY A 518 7.96 -33.67 4.02
CA GLY A 518 8.03 -33.01 5.33
C GLY A 518 6.74 -33.03 6.14
N LEU A 519 5.59 -33.29 5.51
CA LEU A 519 4.31 -33.47 6.21
C LEU A 519 4.29 -34.77 7.04
N SER A 520 4.97 -35.82 6.57
CA SER A 520 5.02 -37.14 7.21
C SER A 520 5.73 -37.15 8.57
N THR A 521 6.64 -36.19 8.80
CA THR A 521 7.55 -36.17 9.95
C THR A 521 7.00 -35.38 11.15
N ARG A 522 6.00 -34.51 10.94
CA ARG A 522 5.40 -33.66 11.98
C ARG A 522 4.01 -34.10 12.43
N TYR A 523 3.38 -34.97 11.66
CA TYR A 523 2.11 -35.61 11.99
C TYR A 523 2.26 -37.11 11.75
N SER A 524 2.99 -37.81 12.62
CA SER A 524 3.16 -39.27 12.52
C SER A 524 1.82 -40.03 12.63
N ALA A 525 0.77 -39.40 13.17
CA ALA A 525 -0.61 -39.89 13.17
C ALA A 525 -1.33 -39.67 11.81
N SER A 526 -0.98 -38.62 11.06
CA SER A 526 -1.66 -38.25 9.80
C SER A 526 -1.08 -38.92 8.55
N ALA A 527 -0.02 -39.73 8.63
CA ALA A 527 0.46 -40.46 7.45
C ALA A 527 -0.59 -41.49 6.99
N ALA A 528 -1.30 -42.12 7.93
CA ALA A 528 -2.41 -43.04 7.65
C ALA A 528 -3.65 -42.30 7.13
N VAL A 529 -3.99 -41.13 7.71
CA VAL A 529 -5.09 -40.29 7.22
C VAL A 529 -4.77 -39.69 5.87
N MET A 530 -3.59 -39.10 5.67
CA MET A 530 -3.19 -38.59 4.36
C MET A 530 -3.06 -39.71 3.34
N ALA A 531 -2.60 -40.92 3.68
CA ALA A 531 -2.66 -42.07 2.77
C ALA A 531 -4.10 -42.52 2.47
N ALA A 532 -4.99 -42.49 3.47
CA ALA A 532 -6.41 -42.79 3.31
C ALA A 532 -7.16 -41.71 2.51
N VAL A 533 -6.69 -40.47 2.56
CA VAL A 533 -7.32 -39.27 1.99
C VAL A 533 -6.71 -38.90 0.63
N SER A 534 -5.45 -39.22 0.39
CA SER A 534 -4.73 -38.96 -0.85
C SER A 534 -5.37 -39.78 -1.98
N GLY A 535 -6.03 -39.07 -2.90
CA GLY A 535 -6.86 -39.64 -3.98
C GLY A 535 -8.33 -39.86 -3.62
N ARG A 536 -8.80 -39.42 -2.44
CA ARG A 536 -10.19 -39.63 -1.96
C ARG A 536 -10.88 -38.35 -1.46
N LEU A 537 -10.18 -37.45 -0.77
CA LEU A 537 -10.62 -36.05 -0.66
C LEU A 537 -9.88 -35.20 -1.68
N PRO A 538 -10.47 -34.07 -2.14
CA PRO A 538 -9.88 -33.31 -3.23
C PRO A 538 -8.51 -32.74 -2.88
N VAL A 539 -7.46 -33.37 -3.39
CA VAL A 539 -6.13 -32.77 -3.48
C VAL A 539 -6.15 -31.80 -4.66
N SER A 540 -6.50 -30.54 -4.34
CA SER A 540 -6.16 -29.30 -5.03
C SER A 540 -6.58 -29.06 -6.50
N ILE A 541 -6.62 -30.06 -7.39
CA ILE A 541 -6.95 -29.83 -8.79
C ILE A 541 -7.38 -31.08 -9.57
N ASP A 542 -6.91 -32.29 -9.22
CA ASP A 542 -7.41 -33.54 -9.83
C ASP A 542 -8.91 -33.80 -9.54
N ASN A 543 -9.43 -33.10 -8.52
CA ASN A 543 -10.73 -33.34 -7.90
C ASN A 543 -11.60 -32.06 -7.80
N LEU A 544 -11.25 -30.96 -8.47
CA LEU A 544 -12.23 -29.87 -8.73
C LEU A 544 -13.18 -30.23 -9.87
N LYS A 545 -13.16 -31.48 -10.34
CA LYS A 545 -14.05 -31.97 -11.39
C LYS A 545 -15.50 -31.87 -10.90
N GLU A 546 -16.39 -31.44 -11.79
CA GLU A 546 -17.83 -31.48 -11.53
C GLU A 546 -18.35 -32.90 -11.20
N SER A 547 -17.57 -33.94 -11.52
CA SER A 547 -17.87 -35.34 -11.18
C SER A 547 -17.41 -35.77 -9.79
N ASP A 548 -16.56 -34.99 -9.10
CA ASP A 548 -16.00 -35.36 -7.81
C ASP A 548 -17.11 -35.39 -6.72
N PRO A 549 -17.24 -36.48 -5.94
CA PRO A 549 -18.28 -36.61 -4.92
C PRO A 549 -18.22 -35.48 -3.88
N PHE A 550 -17.04 -35.18 -3.36
CA PHE A 550 -16.87 -34.14 -2.34
C PHE A 550 -17.25 -32.76 -2.89
N VAL A 551 -16.91 -32.44 -4.14
CA VAL A 551 -17.33 -31.17 -4.78
C VAL A 551 -18.84 -31.05 -4.87
N LYS A 552 -19.54 -32.14 -5.19
CA LYS A 552 -21.01 -32.16 -5.21
C LYS A 552 -21.59 -31.95 -3.82
N ASP A 553 -21.04 -32.62 -2.82
CA ASP A 553 -21.52 -32.49 -1.44
C ASP A 553 -21.35 -31.05 -0.94
N ILE A 554 -20.18 -30.42 -1.16
CA ILE A 554 -19.95 -29.03 -0.72
C ILE A 554 -20.81 -28.01 -1.49
N ALA A 555 -21.19 -28.33 -2.73
CA ALA A 555 -22.06 -27.50 -3.55
C ALA A 555 -23.51 -27.47 -3.02
N GLU A 556 -23.91 -28.49 -2.27
CA GLU A 556 -25.23 -28.60 -1.65
C GLU A 556 -25.26 -28.05 -0.22
N LEU A 557 -24.10 -27.81 0.41
CA LEU A 557 -24.06 -27.25 1.75
C LEU A 557 -24.74 -25.88 1.81
N PRO A 558 -25.61 -25.67 2.81
CA PRO A 558 -26.28 -24.40 3.00
C PRO A 558 -25.28 -23.35 3.49
N ILE A 559 -25.23 -22.22 2.79
CA ILE A 559 -24.59 -21.00 3.29
C ILE A 559 -25.45 -20.45 4.43
N SER A 560 -24.82 -20.02 5.52
CA SER A 560 -25.50 -19.44 6.67
C SER A 560 -26.44 -18.29 6.27
N PRO A 561 -27.69 -18.25 6.77
CA PRO A 561 -28.61 -17.16 6.49
C PRO A 561 -28.14 -15.80 7.04
N ASP A 562 -27.20 -15.81 8.01
CA ASP A 562 -26.62 -14.60 8.58
C ASP A 562 -25.51 -13.97 7.71
N VAL A 563 -25.11 -14.67 6.64
CA VAL A 563 -24.05 -14.22 5.72
C VAL A 563 -24.66 -13.72 4.41
N VAL A 564 -24.40 -12.45 4.10
CA VAL A 564 -24.72 -11.90 2.78
C VAL A 564 -23.59 -12.23 1.81
N TYR A 565 -23.88 -12.69 0.60
CA TYR A 565 -22.82 -13.05 -0.34
C TYR A 565 -23.04 -12.51 -1.76
N HIS A 566 -21.93 -12.34 -2.48
CA HIS A 566 -21.90 -11.75 -3.82
C HIS A 566 -21.04 -12.61 -4.75
N SER A 567 -21.37 -12.60 -6.04
CA SER A 567 -20.63 -13.30 -7.08
C SER A 567 -20.08 -12.33 -8.12
N ILE A 568 -18.77 -12.35 -8.35
CA ILE A 568 -18.09 -11.68 -9.45
C ILE A 568 -17.63 -12.77 -10.41
N ILE A 569 -18.27 -12.86 -11.58
CA ILE A 569 -18.09 -13.96 -12.52
C ILE A 569 -17.37 -13.46 -13.76
N ALA A 570 -16.30 -14.15 -14.14
CA ALA A 570 -15.59 -13.87 -15.37
C ALA A 570 -16.14 -14.72 -16.52
N VAL A 571 -16.24 -14.13 -17.71
CA VAL A 571 -16.52 -14.85 -18.96
C VAL A 571 -15.71 -14.25 -20.10
N LYS A 572 -15.08 -15.08 -20.94
CA LYS A 572 -14.35 -14.60 -22.13
C LYS A 572 -15.28 -14.10 -23.23
N ASN A 573 -16.43 -14.76 -23.39
CA ASN A 573 -17.43 -14.42 -24.40
C ASN A 573 -18.84 -14.48 -23.77
N PRO A 574 -19.50 -13.34 -23.52
CA PRO A 574 -20.78 -13.28 -22.84
C PRO A 574 -22.00 -13.57 -23.74
N THR A 575 -21.82 -13.95 -25.01
CA THR A 575 -22.93 -14.14 -25.97
C THR A 575 -23.96 -15.18 -25.53
N ASN A 576 -23.53 -16.25 -24.85
CA ASN A 576 -24.42 -17.23 -24.24
C ASN A 576 -23.87 -17.69 -22.90
N LEU A 577 -24.43 -17.16 -21.80
CA LEU A 577 -23.98 -17.46 -20.44
C LEU A 577 -24.08 -18.95 -20.09
N ALA A 578 -25.02 -19.71 -20.65
CA ALA A 578 -25.17 -21.14 -20.36
C ALA A 578 -23.92 -21.95 -20.77
N THR A 579 -23.18 -21.47 -21.76
CA THR A 579 -21.93 -22.08 -22.27
C THR A 579 -20.69 -21.24 -22.01
N ALA A 580 -20.86 -20.06 -21.40
CA ALA A 580 -19.76 -19.12 -21.18
C ALA A 580 -18.80 -19.62 -20.11
N THR A 581 -17.52 -19.25 -20.26
CA THR A 581 -16.45 -19.60 -19.33
C THR A 581 -15.38 -18.51 -19.34
N ASP A 582 -14.66 -18.37 -18.24
CA ASP A 582 -13.44 -17.55 -18.14
C ASP A 582 -12.19 -18.26 -18.72
N GLY A 583 -12.36 -19.45 -19.28
CA GLY A 583 -11.29 -20.34 -19.76
C GLY A 583 -11.04 -21.55 -18.86
N PHE A 584 -11.51 -21.54 -17.61
CA PHE A 584 -11.38 -22.65 -16.67
C PHE A 584 -12.70 -22.95 -15.93
N VAL A 585 -13.35 -21.91 -15.43
CA VAL A 585 -14.61 -22.01 -14.69
C VAL A 585 -15.77 -21.62 -15.62
N PRO A 586 -16.76 -22.51 -15.81
CA PRO A 586 -17.99 -22.15 -16.51
C PRO A 586 -18.85 -21.21 -15.66
N TYR A 587 -19.60 -20.32 -16.32
CA TYR A 587 -20.57 -19.45 -15.66
C TYR A 587 -21.54 -20.25 -14.77
N ARG A 588 -22.06 -21.38 -15.25
CA ARG A 588 -22.97 -22.25 -14.47
C ARG A 588 -22.38 -22.72 -13.13
N SER A 589 -21.06 -22.87 -13.06
CA SER A 589 -20.36 -23.31 -11.84
C SER A 589 -20.09 -22.15 -10.89
N ALA A 590 -19.89 -20.94 -11.42
CA ALA A 590 -19.68 -19.73 -10.62
C ALA A 590 -20.97 -19.05 -10.16
N HIS A 591 -22.08 -19.33 -10.83
CA HIS A 591 -23.38 -18.77 -10.54
C HIS A 591 -23.96 -19.33 -9.23
N LEU A 592 -24.51 -18.44 -8.40
CA LEU A 592 -25.30 -18.78 -7.21
C LEU A 592 -26.60 -17.99 -7.24
N ALA A 593 -27.74 -18.67 -7.40
CA ALA A 593 -29.05 -18.02 -7.57
C ALA A 593 -29.44 -17.09 -6.42
N SER A 594 -29.07 -17.44 -5.19
CA SER A 594 -29.42 -16.67 -3.99
C SER A 594 -28.37 -15.60 -3.60
N ALA A 595 -27.40 -15.29 -4.47
CA ALA A 595 -26.43 -14.21 -4.24
C ALA A 595 -27.12 -12.85 -4.20
N ALA A 596 -26.74 -12.00 -3.24
CA ALA A 596 -27.29 -10.66 -3.08
C ALA A 596 -26.93 -9.73 -4.26
N SER A 597 -25.80 -9.98 -4.92
CA SER A 597 -25.53 -9.43 -6.25
C SER A 597 -24.65 -10.35 -7.06
N GLU A 598 -24.83 -10.30 -8.38
CA GLU A 598 -23.97 -10.96 -9.35
C GLU A 598 -23.47 -9.94 -10.38
N LYS A 599 -22.16 -9.91 -10.62
CA LYS A 599 -21.53 -9.08 -11.65
C LYS A 599 -20.76 -9.96 -12.61
N VAL A 600 -21.23 -10.02 -13.86
CA VAL A 600 -20.50 -10.67 -14.96
C VAL A 600 -19.51 -9.67 -15.58
N ILE A 601 -18.26 -10.09 -15.73
CA ILE A 601 -17.15 -9.29 -16.28
C ILE A 601 -16.57 -10.03 -17.48
N VAL A 602 -16.38 -9.30 -18.58
CA VAL A 602 -15.72 -9.86 -19.78
C VAL A 602 -14.22 -9.94 -19.52
N SER A 603 -13.73 -11.11 -19.11
CA SER A 603 -12.34 -11.34 -18.73
C SER A 603 -11.99 -12.84 -18.73
N GLY A 604 -10.69 -13.13 -18.65
CA GLY A 604 -10.18 -14.45 -18.29
C GLY A 604 -10.22 -14.70 -16.79
N HIS A 605 -9.68 -15.84 -16.36
CA HIS A 605 -9.79 -16.31 -14.97
C HIS A 605 -9.07 -15.47 -13.92
N SER A 606 -8.02 -14.73 -14.28
CA SER A 606 -7.34 -13.77 -13.39
C SER A 606 -8.13 -12.47 -13.22
N VAL A 607 -9.46 -12.56 -13.15
CA VAL A 607 -10.38 -11.42 -13.16
C VAL A 607 -10.23 -10.53 -11.94
N GLN A 608 -9.79 -11.06 -10.79
CA GLN A 608 -9.58 -10.29 -9.57
C GLN A 608 -8.58 -9.12 -9.76
N GLN A 609 -7.69 -9.21 -10.75
CA GLN A 609 -6.73 -8.15 -11.08
C GLN A 609 -7.27 -7.09 -12.04
N THR A 610 -8.46 -7.28 -12.61
CA THR A 610 -9.09 -6.34 -13.55
C THR A 610 -9.66 -5.12 -12.83
N PRO A 611 -9.60 -3.92 -13.44
CA PRO A 611 -10.23 -2.73 -12.87
C PRO A 611 -11.70 -2.95 -12.50
N GLU A 612 -12.45 -3.66 -13.35
CA GLU A 612 -13.88 -3.90 -13.20
C GLU A 612 -14.19 -4.73 -11.95
N ALA A 613 -13.41 -5.79 -11.68
CA ALA A 613 -13.60 -6.62 -10.50
C ALA A 613 -13.22 -5.86 -9.22
N VAL A 614 -12.15 -5.06 -9.28
CA VAL A 614 -11.73 -4.23 -8.15
C VAL A 614 -12.78 -3.16 -7.83
N LEU A 615 -13.34 -2.50 -8.85
CA LEU A 615 -14.43 -1.54 -8.67
C LEU A 615 -15.68 -2.19 -8.07
N GLU A 616 -16.04 -3.40 -8.54
CA GLU A 616 -17.18 -4.13 -7.98
C GLU A 616 -16.94 -4.55 -6.52
N LEU A 617 -15.73 -5.03 -6.19
CA LEU A 617 -15.38 -5.33 -4.79
C LEU A 617 -15.44 -4.07 -3.93
N ARG A 618 -14.89 -2.95 -4.39
CA ARG A 618 -14.98 -1.66 -3.68
C ARG A 618 -16.44 -1.25 -3.48
N ARG A 619 -17.30 -1.39 -4.50
CA ARG A 619 -18.75 -1.12 -4.38
C ARG A 619 -19.38 -1.99 -3.29
N ILE A 620 -19.06 -3.29 -3.26
CA ILE A 620 -19.56 -4.22 -2.24
C ILE A 620 -19.10 -3.81 -0.83
N LEU A 621 -17.82 -3.48 -0.65
CA LEU A 621 -17.28 -3.04 0.64
C LEU A 621 -17.88 -1.71 1.09
N ARG A 622 -18.08 -0.75 0.17
CA ARG A 622 -18.72 0.54 0.48
C ARG A 622 -20.17 0.34 0.93
N MET A 623 -20.93 -0.48 0.21
CA MET A 623 -22.30 -0.85 0.60
C MET A 623 -22.33 -1.54 1.97
N ASP A 624 -21.41 -2.48 2.23
CA ASP A 624 -21.32 -3.16 3.52
C ASP A 624 -20.95 -2.23 4.69
N ALA A 625 -20.20 -1.17 4.40
CA ALA A 625 -19.88 -0.10 5.33
C ALA A 625 -21.00 0.93 5.52
N GLY A 626 -22.12 0.80 4.81
CA GLY A 626 -23.23 1.76 4.85
C GLY A 626 -22.92 3.08 4.13
N LEU A 627 -22.01 3.06 3.16
CA LEU A 627 -21.69 4.22 2.34
C LEU A 627 -22.52 4.22 1.05
N GLU A 628 -22.85 5.41 0.58
CA GLU A 628 -23.43 5.56 -0.75
C GLU A 628 -22.48 5.02 -1.82
N ALA A 629 -23.05 4.31 -2.80
CA ALA A 629 -22.28 3.92 -3.98
C ALA A 629 -21.81 5.20 -4.68
N PRO A 630 -20.55 5.26 -5.16
CA PRO A 630 -20.10 6.41 -5.93
C PRO A 630 -21.07 6.62 -7.09
N GLN A 631 -21.63 7.83 -7.21
CA GLN A 631 -22.49 8.18 -8.34
C GLN A 631 -21.72 7.89 -9.62
N SER A 632 -22.21 6.97 -10.45
CA SER A 632 -21.72 6.83 -11.81
C SER A 632 -21.98 8.18 -12.49
N GLU A 633 -20.94 8.93 -12.83
CA GLU A 633 -21.10 10.06 -13.73
C GLU A 633 -21.88 9.56 -14.96
N PRO A 634 -22.97 10.24 -15.37
CA PRO A 634 -23.66 9.85 -16.59
C PRO A 634 -22.64 9.91 -17.73
N ALA A 635 -22.58 8.82 -18.50
CA ALA A 635 -21.74 8.75 -19.70
C ALA A 635 -21.96 10.03 -20.50
N ARG A 636 -20.91 10.87 -20.59
CA ARG A 636 -20.94 12.02 -21.50
C ARG A 636 -21.16 11.42 -22.89
N SER A 637 -22.33 11.68 -23.45
CA SER A 637 -22.61 11.45 -24.85
C SER A 637 -21.52 12.13 -25.67
N GLU A 638 -20.87 11.36 -26.53
CA GLU A 638 -19.82 11.78 -27.46
C GLU A 638 -20.20 13.04 -28.26
#